data_AF-A0A832L7H9-F1
#
_entry.id   AF-A0A832L7H9-F1
#
_cell.length_a   1.000
_cell.length_b   1.000
_cell.length_c   1.000
_cell.angle_alpha   90.00
_cell.angle_beta   90.00
_cell.angle_gamma   90.00
#
_symmetry.space_group_name_H-M   'P 1'
#
loop_
_entity.id
_entity.type
_entity.pdbx_description
1 polymer ?
#
loop_
_entity_poly.entity_id
_entity_poly.type
_entity_poly.pdbx_seq_one_letter_code
_entity_poly.pdbx_strand_id
1 'polypeptide(L)'
;MTQKKGYMRYFTKQSCYPNQAEAMEQINSALLNEKIVLFEGACGTGKTLSALAPALSVGKKLNKVVIIVTNVHQQMVQFINEAREISRGNDIKTIVFKGKTSMCPEKLGYEECRLKGENTYDLLEFEREVSSKEKELKDAYEKYKRTKGPALYALRNELEKELEEARKRAHALRNNSCSKLYEVLKFDGNDFSTWLFSDVRSPEDVMEYAEDRDMCGYELLKKELKNTELLICNFHHVLNAEIFMTLLKWLERGPEDIILIFDEAHNIEASARSHSSIMLSELTIEKALSEVGETPEPDNSPFFGSGTGSGNGIPLDQDYAARLYAKKLYTCLLTALKDTYDSKLKFGDRNRLGRNWQDIQISDPYERFDILKARFLREATKEGFENEEKVLIRLREIGEFGGRLEEIYAENYKKGLLSVPKRSQIRYVADFLSSYLVLSDRQNYYPILNVRRDFKSDRIAGRIELFTCIPKNVTQPLLDSVYAAVLMSATLQPFKMIKSTLGISREVEEISYGTTFPRERRLTLAVSVPPLFSKNRDSPETLENLKEALLAAIVASAGNVIIYFQSYAEALRYTKLLEPELSIRIFLDETGVSSQEIRKEFFKIGEQGGKAVLITYLWGTLSEGIDFRDSRGRTVIVVGVGYPALNDRIKAVESAYDTVFGFGEGWEFAVQVPTIRKVRQAMGRVIRSPGDYGVRILLDSRYQSSQVRKLGKFSVFDYFPAEEKREFIDIAPKEVGSLMEEFFAQITGNPEKAEPESPVSSRLDFGSLAEKL
;
A
#
# COMPACT_ATOMS: atom_id res chain seq x y z
N MET A 1 13.89 37.64 -23.38
CA MET A 1 13.47 37.74 -21.96
C MET A 1 12.16 37.00 -21.80
N THR A 2 12.23 35.71 -21.53
CA THR A 2 11.07 34.82 -21.33
C THR A 2 10.34 35.21 -20.04
N GLN A 3 9.04 35.46 -20.10
CA GLN A 3 8.19 35.52 -18.91
C GLN A 3 8.50 34.30 -18.04
N LYS A 4 8.95 34.51 -16.80
CA LYS A 4 9.16 33.41 -15.85
C LYS A 4 7.81 32.70 -15.68
N LYS A 5 7.72 31.48 -16.22
CA LYS A 5 6.52 30.64 -16.12
C LYS A 5 6.18 30.46 -14.64
N GLY A 6 4.91 30.66 -14.28
CA GLY A 6 4.48 30.80 -12.87
C GLY A 6 4.90 29.63 -11.96
N TYR A 7 5.01 28.42 -12.51
CA TYR A 7 5.44 27.24 -11.76
C TYR A 7 6.93 27.21 -11.41
N MET A 8 7.79 27.94 -12.13
CA MET A 8 9.23 27.98 -11.87
C MET A 8 9.58 28.58 -10.50
N ARG A 9 8.66 29.29 -9.84
CA ARG A 9 8.84 29.76 -8.45
C ARG A 9 8.94 28.61 -7.45
N TYR A 10 8.32 27.47 -7.75
CA TYR A 10 8.33 26.27 -6.93
C TYR A 10 9.48 25.33 -7.30
N PHE A 11 10.28 25.68 -8.30
CA PHE A 11 11.45 24.89 -8.70
C PHE A 11 12.68 25.36 -7.89
N THR A 12 13.17 24.51 -6.99
CA THR A 12 14.20 24.90 -5.99
C THR A 12 15.63 24.63 -6.43
N LYS A 13 15.83 23.89 -7.53
CA LYS A 13 17.17 23.52 -8.01
C LYS A 13 17.76 24.61 -8.90
N GLN A 14 19.10 24.67 -8.96
CA GLN A 14 19.81 25.69 -9.75
C GLN A 14 19.51 25.60 -11.25
N SER A 15 19.32 24.37 -11.75
CA SER A 15 19.03 24.09 -13.16
C SER A 15 18.13 22.88 -13.30
N CYS A 16 17.34 22.86 -14.37
CA CYS A 16 16.58 21.70 -14.78
C CYS A 16 17.49 20.58 -15.27
N TYR A 17 17.13 19.33 -15.00
CA TYR A 17 17.64 18.19 -15.75
C TYR A 17 17.17 18.27 -17.22
N PRO A 18 17.84 17.56 -18.16
CA PRO A 18 17.37 17.48 -19.53
C PRO A 18 15.92 16.96 -19.57
N ASN A 19 15.10 17.54 -20.46
CA ASN A 19 13.66 17.29 -20.63
C ASN A 19 12.77 17.65 -19.43
N GLN A 20 13.34 18.00 -18.27
CA GLN A 20 12.55 18.32 -17.07
C GLN A 20 11.69 19.57 -17.24
N ALA A 21 12.21 20.60 -17.90
CA ALA A 21 11.47 21.83 -18.18
C ALA A 21 10.31 21.59 -19.15
N GLU A 22 10.48 20.70 -20.12
CA GLU A 22 9.44 20.31 -21.06
C GLU A 22 8.37 19.47 -20.35
N ALA A 23 8.78 18.50 -19.52
CA ALA A 23 7.88 17.72 -18.67
C ALA A 23 7.01 18.63 -17.81
N MET A 24 7.60 19.62 -17.13
CA MET A 24 6.86 20.58 -16.31
C MET A 24 5.84 21.38 -17.13
N GLU A 25 6.17 21.75 -18.37
CA GLU A 25 5.26 22.49 -19.24
C GLU A 25 4.07 21.64 -19.68
N GLN A 26 4.33 20.40 -20.10
CA GLN A 26 3.30 19.46 -20.51
C GLN A 26 2.38 19.13 -19.33
N ILE A 27 2.94 18.85 -18.15
CA ILE A 27 2.18 18.61 -16.92
C ILE A 27 1.34 19.85 -16.56
N ASN A 28 1.92 21.05 -16.55
CA ASN A 28 1.19 22.28 -16.26
C ASN A 28 0.00 22.49 -17.21
N SER A 29 0.23 22.27 -18.51
CA SER A 29 -0.80 22.40 -19.54
C SER A 29 -1.90 21.34 -19.38
N ALA A 30 -1.53 20.08 -19.10
CA ALA A 30 -2.47 19.00 -18.87
C ALA A 30 -3.34 19.25 -17.62
N LEU A 31 -2.74 19.71 -16.51
CA LEU A 31 -3.46 20.04 -15.29
C LEU A 31 -4.43 21.21 -15.47
N LEU A 32 -4.05 22.24 -16.25
CA LEU A 32 -4.95 23.36 -16.58
C LEU A 32 -6.14 22.94 -17.45
N ASN A 33 -6.02 21.83 -18.18
CA ASN A 33 -7.07 21.26 -19.03
C ASN A 33 -7.75 20.05 -18.39
N GLU A 34 -7.61 19.86 -17.07
CA GLU A 34 -8.28 18.79 -16.32
C GLU A 34 -7.99 17.38 -16.90
N LYS A 35 -6.75 17.15 -17.35
CA LYS A 35 -6.32 15.85 -17.87
C LYS A 35 -5.65 15.00 -16.80
N ILE A 36 -5.67 13.68 -17.02
CA ILE A 36 -4.83 12.75 -16.27
C ILE A 36 -3.46 12.72 -16.95
N VAL A 37 -2.37 12.78 -16.18
CA VAL A 37 -1.02 12.64 -16.71
C VAL A 37 -0.47 11.27 -16.35
N LEU A 38 0.02 10.54 -17.35
CA LEU A 38 0.86 9.36 -17.15
C LEU A 38 2.30 9.73 -17.46
N PHE A 39 3.15 9.73 -16.44
CA PHE A 39 4.52 10.20 -16.56
C PHE A 39 5.53 9.09 -16.24
N GLU A 40 6.21 8.58 -17.26
CA GLU A 40 7.40 7.77 -17.10
C GLU A 40 8.67 8.64 -17.19
N GLY A 41 9.54 8.53 -16.17
CA GLY A 41 10.84 9.18 -16.21
C GLY A 41 11.88 8.35 -15.47
N ALA A 42 13.07 8.17 -16.02
CA ALA A 42 14.14 7.44 -15.35
C ALA A 42 14.55 8.06 -13.99
N CYS A 43 15.38 7.37 -13.20
CA CYS A 43 16.03 7.99 -12.05
C CYS A 43 16.85 9.21 -12.51
N GLY A 44 16.89 10.28 -11.70
CA GLY A 44 17.65 11.48 -12.04
C GLY A 44 16.99 12.44 -13.05
N THR A 45 15.78 12.16 -13.55
CA THR A 45 15.02 13.12 -14.39
C THR A 45 14.29 14.19 -13.59
N GLY A 46 14.37 14.14 -12.26
CA GLY A 46 13.70 15.08 -11.36
C GLY A 46 12.17 14.96 -11.34
N LYS A 47 11.64 13.73 -11.55
CA LYS A 47 10.19 13.43 -11.63
C LYS A 47 9.34 14.17 -10.60
N THR A 48 9.75 14.11 -9.33
CA THR A 48 9.01 14.72 -8.23
C THR A 48 8.79 16.21 -8.45
N LEU A 49 9.86 16.97 -8.65
CA LEU A 49 9.74 18.41 -8.91
C LEU A 49 9.02 18.70 -10.23
N SER A 50 9.15 17.82 -11.24
CA SER A 50 8.42 17.96 -12.49
C SER A 50 6.91 17.90 -12.31
N ALA A 51 6.42 17.08 -11.37
CA ALA A 51 4.99 17.00 -11.05
C ALA A 51 4.57 18.06 -10.04
N LEU A 52 5.34 18.22 -8.95
CA LEU A 52 4.97 19.04 -7.80
C LEU A 52 4.96 20.54 -8.12
N ALA A 53 5.95 21.06 -8.86
CA ALA A 53 6.02 22.49 -9.14
C ALA A 53 4.84 22.99 -10.02
N PRO A 54 4.48 22.32 -11.14
CA PRO A 54 3.25 22.60 -11.87
C PRO A 54 1.99 22.43 -11.02
N ALA A 55 1.88 21.34 -10.25
CA ALA A 55 0.69 21.07 -9.46
C ALA A 55 0.44 22.12 -8.37
N LEU A 56 1.49 22.57 -7.68
CA LEU A 56 1.39 23.66 -6.69
C LEU A 56 1.02 24.99 -7.36
N SER A 57 1.54 25.24 -8.56
CA SER A 57 1.18 26.45 -9.33
C SER A 57 -0.28 26.46 -9.75
N VAL A 58 -0.76 25.36 -10.33
CA VAL A 58 -2.17 25.22 -10.71
C VAL A 58 -3.05 25.22 -9.46
N GLY A 59 -2.65 24.51 -8.41
CA GLY A 59 -3.35 24.45 -7.14
C GLY A 59 -3.53 25.83 -6.51
N LYS A 60 -2.47 26.63 -6.42
CA LYS A 60 -2.56 28.01 -5.92
C LYS A 60 -3.41 28.90 -6.82
N LYS A 61 -3.30 28.76 -8.15
CA LYS A 61 -4.04 29.58 -9.12
C LYS A 61 -5.54 29.30 -9.08
N LEU A 62 -5.93 28.04 -8.89
CA LEU A 62 -7.32 27.57 -8.96
C LEU A 62 -7.91 27.23 -7.58
N ASN A 63 -7.22 27.56 -6.49
CA ASN A 63 -7.61 27.25 -5.10
C ASN A 63 -7.90 25.75 -4.88
N LYS A 64 -7.04 24.89 -5.44
CA LYS A 64 -7.08 23.42 -5.30
C LYS A 64 -6.04 22.95 -4.29
N VAL A 65 -6.32 21.85 -3.61
CA VAL A 65 -5.38 21.18 -2.70
C VAL A 65 -4.61 20.13 -3.47
N VAL A 66 -3.29 20.13 -3.34
CA VAL A 66 -2.42 19.11 -3.94
C VAL A 66 -2.20 18.00 -2.91
N ILE A 67 -2.56 16.77 -3.26
CA ILE A 67 -2.29 15.59 -2.42
C ILE A 67 -1.27 14.72 -3.13
N ILE A 68 -0.12 14.51 -2.52
CA ILE A 68 0.91 13.58 -2.99
C ILE A 68 0.90 12.31 -2.16
N VAL A 69 0.94 11.18 -2.87
CA VAL A 69 0.71 9.86 -2.34
C VAL A 69 1.90 8.97 -2.68
N THR A 70 2.50 8.33 -1.67
CA THR A 70 3.61 7.37 -1.84
C THR A 70 3.40 6.13 -0.96
N ASN A 71 3.85 4.95 -1.40
CA ASN A 71 3.77 3.72 -0.62
C ASN A 71 5.05 3.40 0.18
N VAL A 72 6.16 4.11 -0.04
CA VAL A 72 7.45 3.83 0.59
C VAL A 72 7.79 4.89 1.64
N HIS A 73 7.99 4.46 2.89
CA HIS A 73 8.37 5.37 3.98
C HIS A 73 9.67 6.15 3.69
N GLN A 74 10.65 5.54 3.03
CA GLN A 74 11.89 6.23 2.65
C GLN A 74 11.66 7.32 1.60
N GLN A 75 10.76 7.11 0.64
CA GLN A 75 10.41 8.13 -0.35
C GLN A 75 9.66 9.31 0.30
N MET A 76 8.80 9.03 1.27
CA MET A 76 8.13 10.08 2.05
C MET A 76 9.12 11.07 2.67
N VAL A 77 10.25 10.61 3.21
CA VAL A 77 11.30 11.49 3.75
C VAL A 77 11.89 12.40 2.67
N GLN A 78 12.13 11.88 1.47
CA GLN A 78 12.61 12.68 0.35
C GLN A 78 11.58 13.76 -0.04
N PHE A 79 10.29 13.43 -0.10
CA PHE A 79 9.23 14.40 -0.37
C PHE A 79 9.16 15.50 0.69
N ILE A 80 9.31 15.15 1.96
CA ILE A 80 9.35 16.13 3.05
C ILE A 80 10.50 17.11 2.82
N ASN A 81 11.70 16.62 2.50
CA ASN A 81 12.86 17.49 2.25
C ASN A 81 12.67 18.39 1.03
N GLU A 82 12.13 17.86 -0.08
CA GLU A 82 11.82 18.68 -1.25
C GLU A 82 10.73 19.72 -0.94
N ALA A 83 9.70 19.38 -0.18
CA ALA A 83 8.68 20.31 0.27
C ALA A 83 9.26 21.40 1.21
N ARG A 84 10.19 21.06 2.11
CA ARG A 84 10.93 22.04 2.94
C ARG A 84 11.68 23.06 2.09
N GLU A 85 12.41 22.59 1.07
CA GLU A 85 13.11 23.49 0.16
C GLU A 85 12.15 24.44 -0.56
N ILE A 86 11.01 23.93 -1.03
CA ILE A 86 9.99 24.74 -1.72
C ILE A 86 9.40 25.77 -0.76
N SER A 87 9.08 25.35 0.47
CA SER A 87 8.47 26.18 1.52
C SER A 87 9.38 27.32 1.99
N ARG A 88 10.70 27.13 2.03
CA ARG A 88 11.66 28.21 2.38
C ARG A 88 11.64 29.39 1.41
N GLY A 89 11.26 29.16 0.15
CA GLY A 89 11.17 30.19 -0.89
C GLY A 89 9.74 30.62 -1.24
N ASN A 90 8.73 29.88 -0.75
CA ASN A 90 7.32 30.08 -1.06
C ASN A 90 6.48 29.77 0.17
N ASP A 91 5.60 30.68 0.58
CA ASP A 91 4.66 30.42 1.67
C ASP A 91 3.61 29.37 1.22
N ILE A 92 3.88 28.09 1.52
CA ILE A 92 3.01 26.95 1.22
C ILE A 92 2.70 26.19 2.49
N LYS A 93 1.42 26.08 2.80
CA LYS A 93 0.94 25.33 3.96
C LYS A 93 0.96 23.83 3.67
N THR A 94 1.92 23.12 4.26
CA THR A 94 2.14 21.69 4.01
C THR A 94 1.86 20.87 5.26
N ILE A 95 1.12 19.76 5.12
CA ILE A 95 0.91 18.77 6.18
C ILE A 95 1.38 17.39 5.70
N VAL A 96 2.09 16.69 6.56
CA VAL A 96 2.43 15.27 6.39
C VAL A 96 1.54 14.45 7.30
N PHE A 97 0.72 13.58 6.72
CA PHE A 97 -0.33 12.88 7.45
C PHE A 97 -0.09 11.36 7.49
N LYS A 98 -0.11 10.81 8.69
CA LYS A 98 -0.02 9.36 8.95
C LYS A 98 -1.29 8.86 9.66
N GLY A 99 -1.47 7.55 9.62
CA GLY A 99 -2.60 6.90 10.27
C GLY A 99 -2.61 7.09 11.78
N LYS A 100 -3.81 7.16 12.35
CA LYS A 100 -4.07 7.40 13.78
C LYS A 100 -3.28 6.48 14.73
N THR A 101 -3.20 5.20 14.40
CA THR A 101 -2.47 4.19 15.19
C THR A 101 -0.96 4.42 15.22
N SER A 102 -0.40 5.09 14.21
CA SER A 102 1.03 5.44 14.16
C SER A 102 1.37 6.73 14.88
N MET A 103 0.37 7.55 15.21
CA MET A 103 0.55 8.87 15.86
C MET A 103 0.02 8.94 17.29
N CYS A 104 -0.61 7.86 17.77
CA CYS A 104 -1.17 7.82 19.12
C CYS A 104 -0.06 7.50 20.15
N PRO A 105 0.21 8.39 21.13
CA PRO A 105 1.24 8.15 22.15
C PRO A 105 0.91 6.93 23.02
N GLU A 106 -0.38 6.71 23.28
CA GLU A 106 -0.88 5.58 24.07
C GLU A 106 -1.06 4.28 23.24
N LYS A 107 -0.78 4.32 21.93
CA LYS A 107 -0.93 3.19 20.99
C LYS A 107 -2.32 2.54 21.05
N LEU A 108 -3.36 3.35 21.28
CA LEU A 108 -4.74 2.90 21.33
C LEU A 108 -5.18 2.32 19.98
N GLY A 109 -6.08 1.34 20.04
CA GLY A 109 -6.80 0.88 18.86
C GLY A 109 -7.68 1.99 18.27
N TYR A 110 -8.03 1.88 16.98
CA TYR A 110 -8.83 2.89 16.28
C TYR A 110 -10.19 3.16 16.97
N GLU A 111 -10.92 2.10 17.33
CA GLU A 111 -12.24 2.22 17.99
C GLU A 111 -12.15 2.78 19.40
N GLU A 112 -11.17 2.34 20.19
CA GLU A 112 -10.93 2.89 21.53
C GLU A 112 -10.68 4.39 21.46
N CYS A 113 -9.81 4.82 20.55
CA CYS A 113 -9.57 6.23 20.39
C CYS A 113 -10.75 6.99 19.77
N ARG A 114 -11.63 6.35 18.99
CA ARG A 114 -12.87 6.98 18.49
C ARG A 114 -13.85 7.22 19.63
N LEU A 115 -14.16 6.20 20.43
CA LEU A 115 -15.14 6.33 21.52
C LEU A 115 -14.64 7.20 22.66
N LYS A 116 -13.36 7.08 23.07
CA LYS A 116 -12.75 8.06 24.00
C LYS A 116 -12.81 9.47 23.44
N GLY A 117 -12.66 9.61 22.12
CA GLY A 117 -12.82 10.86 21.39
C GLY A 117 -14.21 11.46 21.58
N GLU A 118 -15.26 10.71 21.24
CA GLU A 118 -16.66 11.11 21.42
C GLU A 118 -16.96 11.48 22.88
N ASN A 119 -16.55 10.66 23.85
CA ASN A 119 -16.71 10.97 25.28
C ASN A 119 -16.04 12.29 25.67
N THR A 120 -14.91 12.63 25.04
CA THR A 120 -14.19 13.88 25.32
C THR A 120 -14.97 15.10 24.78
N TYR A 121 -15.61 14.97 23.62
CA TYR A 121 -16.51 16.01 23.09
C TYR A 121 -17.72 16.18 24.01
N ASP A 122 -18.39 15.07 24.36
CA ASP A 122 -19.55 15.05 25.24
C ASP A 122 -19.19 15.66 26.63
N LEU A 123 -18.03 15.31 27.19
CA LEU A 123 -17.50 15.87 28.44
C LEU A 123 -17.38 17.39 28.38
N LEU A 124 -16.81 17.95 27.32
CA LEU A 124 -16.66 19.41 27.18
C LEU A 124 -17.99 20.12 26.99
N GLU A 125 -18.95 19.50 26.31
CA GLU A 125 -20.30 20.01 26.19
C GLU A 125 -20.99 20.08 27.57
N PHE A 126 -20.93 19.00 28.35
CA PHE A 126 -21.49 18.98 29.71
C PHE A 126 -20.76 19.94 30.65
N GLU A 127 -19.44 20.12 30.55
CA GLU A 127 -18.70 21.12 31.33
C GLU A 127 -19.16 22.56 30.98
N ARG A 128 -19.44 22.85 29.71
CA ARG A 128 -20.02 24.15 29.28
C ARG A 128 -21.44 24.32 29.81
N GLU A 129 -22.26 23.28 29.77
CA GLU A 129 -23.61 23.28 30.34
C GLU A 129 -23.58 23.55 31.85
N VAL A 130 -22.70 22.86 32.59
CA VAL A 130 -22.47 23.08 34.03
C VAL A 130 -22.11 24.55 34.28
N SER A 131 -21.17 25.11 33.52
CA SER A 131 -20.76 26.51 33.67
C SER A 131 -21.90 27.50 33.38
N SER A 132 -22.72 27.24 32.35
CA SER A 132 -23.90 28.06 32.04
C SER A 132 -24.94 28.01 33.15
N LYS A 133 -25.28 26.80 33.62
CA LYS A 133 -26.27 26.60 34.69
C LYS A 133 -25.79 27.15 36.03
N GLU A 134 -24.51 27.10 36.35
CA GLU A 134 -23.94 27.76 37.53
C GLU A 134 -24.17 29.27 37.50
N LYS A 135 -24.00 29.89 36.32
CA LYS A 135 -24.24 31.32 36.13
C LYS A 135 -25.72 31.67 36.26
N GLU A 136 -26.60 30.89 35.61
CA GLU A 136 -28.06 31.06 35.72
C GLU A 136 -28.57 30.89 37.14
N LEU A 137 -28.06 29.87 37.85
CA LEU A 137 -28.41 29.61 39.24
C LEU A 137 -27.96 30.78 40.14
N LYS A 138 -26.77 31.33 39.92
CA LYS A 138 -26.28 32.51 40.65
C LYS A 138 -27.18 33.73 40.43
N ASP A 139 -27.57 33.99 39.18
CA ASP A 139 -28.47 35.09 38.83
C ASP A 139 -29.87 34.89 39.44
N ALA A 140 -30.39 33.66 39.44
CA ALA A 140 -31.66 33.30 40.08
C ALA A 140 -31.59 33.48 41.60
N TYR A 141 -30.48 33.10 42.24
CA TYR A 141 -30.22 33.32 43.67
C TYR A 141 -30.22 34.82 44.03
N GLU A 142 -29.56 35.66 43.23
CA GLU A 142 -29.54 37.11 43.45
C GLU A 142 -30.93 37.74 43.30
N LYS A 143 -31.69 37.35 42.27
CA LYS A 143 -33.08 37.81 42.05
C LYS A 143 -34.00 37.35 43.18
N TYR A 144 -33.91 36.09 43.60
CA TYR A 144 -34.70 35.57 44.71
C TYR A 144 -34.40 36.31 46.02
N LYS A 145 -33.13 36.61 46.32
CA LYS A 145 -32.72 37.37 47.52
C LYS A 145 -33.38 38.76 47.58
N ARG A 146 -33.65 39.39 46.42
CA ARG A 146 -34.30 40.70 46.33
C ARG A 146 -35.83 40.63 46.45
N THR A 147 -36.47 39.68 45.78
CA THR A 147 -37.94 39.68 45.60
C THR A 147 -38.69 38.64 46.44
N LYS A 148 -38.02 37.59 46.92
CA LYS A 148 -38.59 36.46 47.69
C LYS A 148 -39.87 35.82 47.09
N GLY A 149 -39.98 35.81 45.76
CA GLY A 149 -41.15 35.29 45.05
C GLY A 149 -41.21 33.74 45.00
N PRO A 150 -42.39 33.11 45.10
CA PRO A 150 -42.54 31.65 45.03
C PRO A 150 -42.09 31.03 43.69
N ALA A 151 -42.32 31.72 42.57
CA ALA A 151 -41.90 31.25 41.25
C ALA A 151 -40.37 31.21 41.09
N LEU A 152 -39.65 32.17 41.69
CA LEU A 152 -38.19 32.21 41.67
C LEU A 152 -37.57 31.10 42.54
N TYR A 153 -38.26 30.69 43.60
CA TYR A 153 -37.85 29.56 44.44
C TYR A 153 -37.96 28.23 43.68
N ALA A 154 -39.06 28.02 42.94
CA ALA A 154 -39.25 26.83 42.12
C ALA A 154 -38.19 26.73 41.01
N LEU A 155 -37.96 27.83 40.28
CA LEU A 155 -36.94 27.92 39.23
C LEU A 155 -35.53 27.60 39.77
N ARG A 156 -35.18 28.13 40.95
CA ARG A 156 -33.89 27.85 41.58
C ARG A 156 -33.69 26.37 41.88
N ASN A 157 -34.69 25.71 42.48
CA ASN A 157 -34.58 24.30 42.82
C ASN A 157 -34.52 23.40 41.57
N GLU A 158 -35.22 23.79 40.50
CA GLU A 158 -35.14 23.11 39.21
C GLU A 158 -33.74 23.25 38.59
N LEU A 159 -33.18 24.46 38.57
CA LEU A 159 -31.81 24.73 38.12
C LEU A 159 -30.75 23.98 38.96
N GLU A 160 -30.93 23.89 40.29
CA GLU A 160 -30.05 23.09 41.16
C GLU A 160 -30.06 21.62 40.79
N LYS A 161 -31.24 21.05 40.55
CA LYS A 161 -31.40 19.65 40.15
C LYS A 161 -30.74 19.39 38.80
N GLU A 162 -31.00 20.23 37.81
CA GLU A 162 -30.40 20.12 36.48
C GLU A 162 -28.87 20.27 36.53
N LEU A 163 -28.36 21.21 37.34
CA LEU A 163 -26.92 21.38 37.54
C LEU A 163 -26.28 20.14 38.15
N GLU A 164 -26.91 19.53 39.14
CA GLU A 164 -26.40 18.30 39.76
C GLU A 164 -26.41 17.12 38.78
N GLU A 165 -27.45 16.99 37.96
CA GLU A 165 -27.50 15.99 36.89
C GLU A 165 -26.39 16.21 35.85
N ALA A 166 -26.18 17.44 35.39
CA ALA A 166 -25.11 17.79 34.45
C ALA A 166 -23.72 17.50 35.02
N ARG A 167 -23.47 17.84 36.30
CA ARG A 167 -22.21 17.52 37.00
C ARG A 167 -21.96 16.02 37.11
N LYS A 168 -23.00 15.23 37.42
CA LYS A 168 -22.90 13.76 37.48
C LYS A 168 -22.52 13.18 36.12
N ARG A 169 -23.14 13.65 35.03
CA ARG A 169 -22.82 13.23 33.66
C ARG A 169 -21.37 13.57 33.27
N ALA A 170 -20.94 14.80 33.52
CA ALA A 170 -19.55 15.22 33.27
C ALA A 170 -18.54 14.36 34.07
N HIS A 171 -18.82 14.09 35.34
CA HIS A 171 -17.91 13.29 36.16
C HIS A 171 -17.78 11.84 35.68
N ALA A 172 -18.89 11.22 35.24
CA ALA A 172 -18.91 9.86 34.74
C ALA A 172 -18.07 9.67 33.45
N LEU A 173 -18.06 10.67 32.56
CA LEU A 173 -17.31 10.61 31.30
C LEU A 173 -15.81 10.85 31.46
N ARG A 174 -15.40 11.53 32.54
CA ARG A 174 -14.00 11.96 32.72
C ARG A 174 -12.99 10.81 32.71
N ASN A 175 -13.36 9.66 33.27
CA ASN A 175 -12.50 8.47 33.32
C ASN A 175 -12.40 7.73 31.98
N ASN A 176 -13.37 7.91 31.08
CA ASN A 176 -13.44 7.25 29.77
C ASN A 176 -13.23 8.23 28.61
N SER A 177 -12.65 9.40 28.89
CA SER A 177 -12.27 10.42 27.91
C SER A 177 -10.77 10.34 27.62
N CYS A 178 -10.32 10.96 26.53
CA CYS A 178 -8.91 11.07 26.19
C CYS A 178 -8.36 12.39 26.73
N SER A 179 -7.47 12.32 27.72
CA SER A 179 -6.81 13.50 28.31
C SER A 179 -6.07 14.32 27.26
N LYS A 180 -5.32 13.65 26.37
CA LYS A 180 -4.57 14.31 25.29
C LYS A 180 -5.45 15.07 24.29
N LEU A 181 -6.63 14.53 23.96
CA LEU A 181 -7.60 15.24 23.11
C LEU A 181 -8.28 16.39 23.88
N TYR A 182 -8.57 16.19 25.16
CA TYR A 182 -9.19 17.21 26.00
C TYR A 182 -8.35 18.49 26.02
N GLU A 183 -7.02 18.36 26.20
CA GLU A 183 -6.09 19.50 26.12
C GLU A 183 -6.11 20.17 24.74
N VAL A 184 -6.16 19.39 23.66
CA VAL A 184 -6.27 19.93 22.29
C VAL A 184 -7.56 20.71 22.07
N LEU A 185 -8.67 20.28 22.66
CA LEU A 185 -9.98 20.93 22.52
C LEU A 185 -10.11 22.19 23.38
N LYS A 186 -9.36 22.30 24.48
CA LYS A 186 -9.25 23.52 25.30
C LYS A 186 -8.21 24.52 24.77
N PHE A 187 -7.33 24.06 23.90
CA PHE A 187 -6.33 24.90 23.27
C PHE A 187 -6.94 25.81 22.20
N ASP A 188 -6.99 27.11 22.49
CA ASP A 188 -7.47 28.19 21.61
C ASP A 188 -6.33 29.02 20.98
N GLY A 189 -5.10 28.47 20.95
CA GLY A 189 -3.92 29.15 20.42
C GLY A 189 -3.66 28.89 18.93
N ASN A 190 -3.10 29.88 18.23
CA ASN A 190 -2.58 29.72 16.87
C ASN A 190 -1.09 29.31 16.86
N ASP A 191 -0.49 29.08 18.03
CA ASP A 191 0.94 28.77 18.16
C ASP A 191 1.30 27.49 17.40
N PHE A 192 0.43 26.46 17.49
CA PHE A 192 0.62 25.22 16.75
C PHE A 192 0.56 25.44 15.24
N SER A 193 -0.46 26.16 14.75
CA SER A 193 -0.60 26.46 13.31
C SER A 193 0.61 27.24 12.77
N THR A 194 1.05 28.25 13.53
CA THR A 194 2.22 29.07 13.19
C THR A 194 3.50 28.23 13.17
N TRP A 195 3.71 27.38 14.17
CA TRP A 195 4.85 26.47 14.23
C TRP A 195 4.80 25.40 13.12
N LEU A 196 3.62 24.84 12.86
CA LEU A 196 3.38 23.79 11.87
C LEU A 196 3.66 24.28 10.46
N PHE A 197 3.26 25.52 10.13
CA PHE A 197 3.44 26.08 8.79
C PHE A 197 4.69 26.95 8.63
N SER A 198 5.48 27.15 9.70
CA SER A 198 6.78 27.83 9.62
C SER A 198 7.84 27.05 8.83
N ASP A 199 7.70 25.73 8.74
CA ASP A 199 8.50 24.81 7.94
C ASP A 199 7.69 23.51 7.74
N VAL A 200 8.11 22.60 6.88
CA VAL A 200 7.42 21.31 6.73
C VAL A 200 7.79 20.37 7.88
N ARG A 201 6.83 20.07 8.76
CA ARG A 201 7.00 19.18 9.92
C ARG A 201 6.72 17.72 9.55
N SER A 202 7.57 16.81 10.00
CA SER A 202 7.27 15.38 9.91
C SER A 202 6.25 14.96 10.99
N PRO A 203 5.60 13.80 10.84
CA PRO A 203 4.71 13.28 11.88
C PRO A 203 5.43 13.06 13.22
N GLU A 204 6.72 12.73 13.18
CA GLU A 204 7.58 12.60 14.36
C GLU A 204 7.80 13.95 15.05
N ASP A 205 8.12 15.00 14.29
CA ASP A 205 8.26 16.38 14.82
C ASP A 205 6.96 16.81 15.54
N VAL A 206 5.80 16.48 14.97
CA VAL A 206 4.48 16.83 15.54
C VAL A 206 4.18 16.02 16.80
N MET A 207 4.55 14.74 16.83
CA MET A 207 4.38 13.92 18.03
C MET A 207 5.22 14.46 19.19
N GLU A 208 6.47 14.84 18.93
CA GLU A 208 7.35 15.45 19.93
C GLU A 208 6.77 16.78 20.46
N TYR A 209 6.34 17.68 19.56
CA TYR A 209 5.68 18.93 19.94
C TYR A 209 4.45 18.71 20.85
N ALA A 210 3.65 17.69 20.52
CA ALA A 210 2.41 17.38 21.23
C ALA A 210 2.68 16.69 22.56
N GLU A 211 3.69 15.81 22.65
CA GLU A 211 4.08 15.12 23.87
C GLU A 211 4.53 16.11 24.95
N ASP A 212 5.34 17.09 24.59
CA ASP A 212 5.81 18.18 25.47
C ASP A 212 4.67 19.03 26.08
N ARG A 213 3.48 18.98 25.48
CA ARG A 213 2.30 19.77 25.87
C ARG A 213 1.13 18.92 26.34
N ASP A 214 1.34 17.62 26.53
CA ASP A 214 0.28 16.68 26.87
C ASP A 214 -0.91 16.68 25.90
N MET A 215 -0.65 16.87 24.60
CA MET A 215 -1.66 16.96 23.56
C MET A 215 -1.66 15.76 22.60
N CYS A 216 -2.76 15.58 21.87
CA CYS A 216 -2.86 14.59 20.80
C CYS A 216 -2.39 15.18 19.46
N GLY A 217 -1.19 14.78 19.00
CA GLY A 217 -0.63 15.25 17.73
C GLY A 217 -1.49 14.97 16.50
N TYR A 218 -2.20 13.84 16.48
CA TYR A 218 -3.11 13.49 15.39
C TYR A 218 -4.29 14.47 15.27
N GLU A 219 -4.91 14.83 16.39
CA GLU A 219 -6.07 15.74 16.41
C GLU A 219 -5.65 17.20 16.21
N LEU A 220 -4.44 17.57 16.64
CA LEU A 220 -3.82 18.86 16.29
C LEU A 220 -3.66 18.99 14.76
N LEU A 221 -3.07 18.00 14.08
CA LEU A 221 -2.96 18.02 12.62
C LEU A 221 -4.33 18.07 11.94
N LYS A 222 -5.28 17.28 12.43
CA LYS A 222 -6.63 17.23 11.89
C LYS A 222 -7.33 18.60 11.92
N LYS A 223 -7.16 19.39 12.98
CA LYS A 223 -7.69 20.77 13.06
C LYS A 223 -7.12 21.70 11.98
N GLU A 224 -5.87 21.48 11.58
CA GLU A 224 -5.15 22.31 10.60
C GLU A 224 -5.29 21.84 9.15
N LEU A 225 -5.87 20.65 8.89
CA LEU A 225 -6.03 20.10 7.53
C LEU A 225 -6.77 21.05 6.58
N LYS A 226 -7.82 21.74 7.05
CA LYS A 226 -8.56 22.75 6.27
C LYS A 226 -7.70 23.90 5.73
N ASN A 227 -6.56 24.17 6.37
CA ASN A 227 -5.63 25.22 5.99
C ASN A 227 -4.54 24.74 5.01
N THR A 228 -4.48 23.44 4.70
CA THR A 228 -3.40 22.85 3.91
C THR A 228 -3.55 23.11 2.42
N GLU A 229 -2.43 23.36 1.75
CA GLU A 229 -2.34 23.48 0.29
C GLU A 229 -1.63 22.28 -0.33
N LEU A 230 -0.71 21.68 0.43
CA LEU A 230 -0.02 20.44 0.10
C LEU A 230 -0.24 19.41 1.22
N LEU A 231 -0.74 18.25 0.86
CA LEU A 231 -0.90 17.10 1.76
C LEU A 231 -0.02 15.95 1.29
N ILE A 232 0.83 15.42 2.18
CA ILE A 232 1.67 14.25 1.91
C ILE A 232 1.12 13.07 2.72
N CYS A 233 0.67 12.00 2.06
CA CYS A 233 0.12 10.83 2.73
C CYS A 233 0.45 9.51 2.00
N ASN A 234 -0.05 8.39 2.53
CA ASN A 234 0.12 7.08 1.89
C ASN A 234 -1.09 6.69 1.02
N PHE A 235 -0.92 5.63 0.22
CA PHE A 235 -1.94 5.11 -0.71
C PHE A 235 -3.27 4.77 -0.02
N HIS A 236 -3.23 4.30 1.22
CA HIS A 236 -4.41 3.89 1.98
C HIS A 236 -5.39 5.06 2.25
N HIS A 237 -4.89 6.29 2.39
CA HIS A 237 -5.75 7.46 2.64
C HIS A 237 -6.59 7.86 1.41
N VAL A 238 -6.14 7.49 0.21
CA VAL A 238 -6.75 7.92 -1.05
C VAL A 238 -7.47 6.77 -1.75
N LEU A 239 -6.92 5.56 -1.73
CA LEU A 239 -7.52 4.39 -2.37
C LEU A 239 -8.65 3.77 -1.56
N ASN A 240 -8.78 4.03 -0.26
CA ASN A 240 -9.96 3.63 0.49
C ASN A 240 -11.00 4.76 0.44
N ALA A 241 -12.15 4.51 -0.18
CA ALA A 241 -13.18 5.52 -0.40
C ALA A 241 -13.71 6.16 0.89
N GLU A 242 -13.92 5.37 1.96
CA GLU A 242 -14.42 5.89 3.24
C GLU A 242 -13.40 6.84 3.89
N ILE A 243 -12.12 6.46 3.84
CA ILE A 243 -11.03 7.26 4.41
C ILE A 243 -10.81 8.52 3.57
N PHE A 244 -10.85 8.41 2.25
CA PHE A 244 -10.70 9.56 1.36
C PHE A 244 -11.83 10.57 1.57
N MET A 245 -13.08 10.10 1.65
CA MET A 245 -14.22 10.97 1.95
C MET A 245 -14.12 11.62 3.33
N THR A 246 -13.59 10.91 4.32
CA THR A 246 -13.34 11.47 5.66
C THR A 246 -12.23 12.53 5.63
N LEU A 247 -11.16 12.29 4.87
CA LEU A 247 -10.08 13.23 4.67
C LEU A 247 -10.58 14.51 3.98
N LEU A 248 -11.40 14.39 2.93
CA LEU A 248 -12.03 15.51 2.23
C LEU A 248 -12.90 16.38 3.17
N LYS A 249 -13.66 15.74 4.08
CA LYS A 249 -14.41 16.46 5.11
C LYS A 249 -13.50 17.30 6.01
N TRP A 250 -12.34 16.77 6.41
CA TRP A 250 -11.38 17.52 7.24
C TRP A 250 -10.64 18.61 6.47
N LEU A 251 -10.46 18.44 5.16
CA LEU A 251 -9.95 19.48 4.27
C LEU A 251 -10.99 20.58 4.00
N GLU A 252 -12.28 20.33 4.29
CA GLU A 252 -13.42 21.17 3.89
C GLU A 252 -13.48 21.36 2.36
N ARG A 253 -13.18 20.30 1.60
CA ARG A 253 -13.09 20.32 0.12
C ARG A 253 -13.86 19.17 -0.51
N GLY A 254 -14.33 19.38 -1.75
CA GLY A 254 -14.86 18.32 -2.60
C GLY A 254 -13.74 17.58 -3.37
N PRO A 255 -13.99 16.37 -3.91
CA PRO A 255 -13.04 15.68 -4.80
C PRO A 255 -12.55 16.56 -5.96
N GLU A 256 -13.44 17.35 -6.55
CA GLU A 256 -13.20 18.28 -7.65
C GLU A 256 -12.25 19.45 -7.28
N ASP A 257 -11.90 19.58 -6.00
CA ASP A 257 -10.91 20.53 -5.51
C ASP A 257 -9.52 19.92 -5.32
N ILE A 258 -9.34 18.64 -5.68
CA ILE A 258 -8.11 17.90 -5.43
C ILE A 258 -7.31 17.67 -6.71
N ILE A 259 -6.01 17.99 -6.65
CA ILE A 259 -5.01 17.53 -7.62
C ILE A 259 -4.23 16.38 -6.97
N LEU A 260 -4.36 15.17 -7.52
CA LEU A 260 -3.65 13.99 -7.00
C LEU A 260 -2.30 13.79 -7.69
N ILE A 261 -1.27 13.42 -6.92
CA ILE A 261 0.02 12.96 -7.45
C ILE A 261 0.30 11.58 -6.86
N PHE A 262 0.32 10.55 -7.69
CA PHE A 262 0.76 9.22 -7.32
C PHE A 262 2.23 9.05 -7.72
N ASP A 263 3.09 8.93 -6.73
CA ASP A 263 4.47 8.45 -6.95
C ASP A 263 4.52 6.92 -6.92
N GLU A 264 5.44 6.36 -7.68
CA GLU A 264 5.54 4.92 -7.93
C GLU A 264 4.19 4.31 -8.33
N ALA A 265 3.50 4.98 -9.27
CA ALA A 265 2.16 4.63 -9.72
C ALA A 265 2.03 3.17 -10.24
N HIS A 266 3.15 2.52 -10.56
CA HIS A 266 3.18 1.09 -10.89
C HIS A 266 2.67 0.18 -9.76
N ASN A 267 2.59 0.67 -8.52
CA ASN A 267 2.07 -0.06 -7.36
C ASN A 267 0.57 0.16 -7.09
N ILE A 268 -0.11 1.04 -7.85
CA ILE A 268 -1.53 1.37 -7.61
C ILE A 268 -2.40 0.11 -7.75
N GLU A 269 -2.17 -0.72 -8.77
CA GLU A 269 -2.99 -1.91 -9.03
C GLU A 269 -2.95 -2.90 -7.86
N ALA A 270 -1.76 -3.23 -7.38
CA ALA A 270 -1.57 -4.14 -6.24
C ALA A 270 -2.13 -3.53 -4.94
N SER A 271 -1.91 -2.23 -4.73
CA SER A 271 -2.42 -1.53 -3.55
C SER A 271 -3.94 -1.49 -3.56
N ALA A 272 -4.58 -0.99 -4.62
CA ALA A 272 -6.03 -0.90 -4.73
C ALA A 272 -6.69 -2.27 -4.52
N ARG A 273 -6.14 -3.33 -5.13
CA ARG A 273 -6.57 -4.71 -4.93
C ARG A 273 -6.51 -5.16 -3.47
N SER A 274 -5.43 -4.84 -2.75
CA SER A 274 -5.29 -5.17 -1.34
C SER A 274 -6.29 -4.42 -0.45
N HIS A 275 -6.65 -3.18 -0.80
CA HIS A 275 -7.61 -2.38 -0.03
C HIS A 275 -9.06 -2.79 -0.29
N SER A 276 -9.37 -3.30 -1.48
CA SER A 276 -10.72 -3.70 -1.87
C SER A 276 -11.06 -5.16 -1.55
N SER A 277 -10.06 -6.00 -1.29
CA SER A 277 -10.28 -7.39 -0.90
C SER A 277 -10.77 -7.48 0.53
N ILE A 278 -11.79 -8.32 0.77
CA ILE A 278 -12.40 -8.51 2.09
C ILE A 278 -12.07 -9.91 2.62
N MET A 279 -11.99 -10.08 3.94
CA MET A 279 -11.68 -11.37 4.56
C MET A 279 -12.46 -11.61 5.86
N LEU A 280 -12.73 -12.88 6.15
CA LEU A 280 -13.42 -13.34 7.35
C LEU A 280 -12.72 -14.58 7.92
N SER A 281 -12.27 -14.52 9.17
CA SER A 281 -11.63 -15.64 9.87
C SER A 281 -12.62 -16.48 10.67
N GLU A 282 -12.32 -17.76 10.88
CA GLU A 282 -13.08 -18.63 11.79
C GLU A 282 -13.29 -18.02 13.17
N LEU A 283 -12.23 -17.43 13.74
CA LEU A 283 -12.30 -16.76 15.04
C LEU A 283 -13.36 -15.64 15.08
N THR A 284 -13.58 -14.96 13.96
CA THR A 284 -14.57 -13.88 13.87
C THR A 284 -15.99 -14.45 13.84
N ILE A 285 -16.18 -15.57 13.15
CA ILE A 285 -17.45 -16.32 13.11
C ILE A 285 -17.76 -16.91 14.50
N GLU A 286 -16.77 -17.51 15.16
CA GLU A 286 -16.92 -18.06 16.51
C GLU A 286 -17.26 -16.97 17.53
N LYS A 287 -16.61 -15.80 17.46
CA LYS A 287 -16.97 -14.64 18.28
C LYS A 287 -18.39 -14.15 17.99
N ALA A 288 -18.82 -14.13 16.74
CA ALA A 288 -20.20 -13.77 16.39
C ALA A 288 -21.20 -14.78 16.96
N LEU A 289 -20.90 -16.08 16.92
CA LEU A 289 -21.74 -17.13 17.53
C LEU A 289 -21.83 -16.99 19.06
N SER A 290 -20.71 -16.66 19.72
CA SER A 290 -20.70 -16.32 21.15
C SER A 290 -21.55 -15.08 21.43
N GLU A 291 -21.41 -14.02 20.63
CA GLU A 291 -22.20 -12.78 20.74
C GLU A 291 -23.70 -13.02 20.56
N VAL A 292 -24.11 -13.94 19.69
CA VAL A 292 -25.52 -14.36 19.54
C VAL A 292 -26.05 -15.03 20.81
N GLY A 293 -25.21 -15.84 21.46
CA GLY A 293 -25.52 -16.55 22.69
C GLY A 293 -25.43 -15.70 23.96
N GLU A 294 -24.68 -14.60 23.93
CA GLU A 294 -24.63 -13.60 25.00
C GLU A 294 -25.97 -12.82 25.04
N THR A 295 -26.78 -13.06 26.06
CA THR A 295 -27.62 -12.00 26.62
C THR A 295 -26.68 -10.93 27.17
N PRO A 296 -26.94 -9.61 27.00
CA PRO A 296 -26.17 -8.59 27.71
C PRO A 296 -26.23 -8.95 29.20
N GLU A 297 -25.10 -9.26 29.83
CA GLU A 297 -25.11 -9.61 31.25
C GLU A 297 -25.62 -8.42 32.07
N PRO A 298 -26.61 -8.63 32.97
CA PRO A 298 -26.85 -7.71 34.06
C PRO A 298 -25.76 -7.88 35.13
N ASP A 299 -25.29 -6.74 35.65
CA ASP A 299 -24.54 -6.54 36.90
C ASP A 299 -23.70 -7.71 37.44
N ASN A 300 -22.39 -7.58 37.32
CA ASN A 300 -21.45 -8.15 38.27
C ASN A 300 -20.41 -7.10 38.70
N SER A 301 -20.88 -5.97 39.23
CA SER A 301 -20.12 -5.27 40.27
C SER A 301 -20.57 -5.81 41.63
N PRO A 302 -19.70 -6.40 42.45
CA PRO A 302 -20.04 -6.63 43.84
C PRO A 302 -20.06 -5.27 44.51
N PHE A 303 -21.23 -4.77 44.92
CA PHE A 303 -21.48 -4.04 46.18
C PHE A 303 -22.90 -3.43 46.22
N PHE A 304 -23.67 -3.90 47.20
CA PHE A 304 -24.91 -3.36 47.79
C PHE A 304 -26.25 -3.35 47.02
N GLY A 305 -27.20 -4.14 47.53
CA GLY A 305 -28.52 -3.62 47.91
C GLY A 305 -29.72 -4.15 47.15
N SER A 306 -30.48 -5.04 47.82
CA SER A 306 -31.81 -5.53 47.45
C SER A 306 -32.80 -4.44 47.00
N GLY A 307 -33.46 -4.64 45.87
CA GLY A 307 -34.61 -3.84 45.45
C GLY A 307 -35.15 -4.26 44.10
N THR A 308 -36.39 -4.75 44.07
CA THR A 308 -37.18 -5.03 42.87
C THR A 308 -37.24 -3.79 41.96
N GLY A 309 -36.81 -3.92 40.71
CA GLY A 309 -36.90 -2.81 39.75
C GLY A 309 -36.39 -3.16 38.36
N SER A 310 -37.34 -3.48 37.47
CA SER A 310 -37.32 -3.31 36.01
C SER A 310 -36.14 -2.48 35.46
N GLY A 311 -35.18 -3.13 34.80
CA GLY A 311 -34.13 -2.50 33.99
C GLY A 311 -34.33 -2.80 32.51
N ASN A 312 -34.43 -1.76 31.68
CA ASN A 312 -34.62 -1.83 30.23
C ASN A 312 -33.39 -2.44 29.52
N GLY A 313 -33.33 -3.76 29.43
CA GLY A 313 -32.64 -4.45 28.33
C GLY A 313 -33.52 -4.45 27.08
N ILE A 314 -32.93 -4.56 25.88
CA ILE A 314 -33.73 -4.79 24.66
C ILE A 314 -34.62 -6.01 24.92
N PRO A 315 -35.95 -5.94 24.72
CA PRO A 315 -36.82 -7.08 24.88
C PRO A 315 -36.31 -8.25 24.04
N LEU A 316 -36.22 -9.45 24.65
CA LEU A 316 -35.84 -10.70 23.96
C LEU A 316 -36.70 -10.97 22.71
N ASP A 317 -37.87 -10.36 22.63
CA ASP A 317 -38.98 -10.72 21.77
C ASP A 317 -38.86 -10.14 20.35
N GLN A 318 -38.28 -8.94 20.18
CA GLN A 318 -38.25 -8.25 18.88
C GLN A 318 -37.15 -8.77 17.94
N ASP A 319 -36.04 -9.28 18.49
CA ASP A 319 -34.86 -9.71 17.71
C ASP A 319 -34.56 -11.21 17.81
N TYR A 320 -35.46 -11.99 18.45
CA TYR A 320 -35.29 -13.45 18.61
C TYR A 320 -35.07 -14.17 17.28
N ALA A 321 -35.85 -13.79 16.26
CA ALA A 321 -35.75 -14.38 14.93
C ALA A 321 -34.38 -14.10 14.28
N ALA A 322 -33.90 -12.85 14.33
CA ALA A 322 -32.60 -12.46 13.78
C ALA A 322 -31.45 -13.21 14.48
N ARG A 323 -31.50 -13.33 15.82
CA ARG A 323 -30.52 -14.13 16.60
C ARG A 323 -30.54 -15.60 16.19
N LEU A 324 -31.73 -16.18 16.06
CA LEU A 324 -31.87 -17.59 15.65
C LEU A 324 -31.33 -17.82 14.24
N TYR A 325 -31.62 -16.93 13.29
CA TYR A 325 -31.08 -17.01 11.93
C TYR A 325 -29.57 -16.82 11.91
N ALA A 326 -29.03 -15.85 12.66
CA ALA A 326 -27.59 -15.65 12.80
C ALA A 326 -26.91 -16.92 13.31
N LYS A 327 -27.43 -17.51 14.40
CA LYS A 327 -26.91 -18.77 14.95
C LYS A 327 -26.86 -19.87 13.90
N LYS A 328 -27.97 -20.09 13.18
CA LYS A 328 -28.07 -21.12 12.15
C LYS A 328 -27.11 -20.89 10.99
N LEU A 329 -27.16 -19.72 10.36
CA LEU A 329 -26.35 -19.40 9.18
C LEU A 329 -24.86 -19.36 9.51
N TYR A 330 -24.47 -18.83 10.68
CA TYR A 330 -23.05 -18.75 11.06
C TYR A 330 -22.51 -20.13 11.43
N THR A 331 -23.33 -21.00 12.02
CA THR A 331 -22.97 -22.41 12.22
C THR A 331 -22.80 -23.11 10.89
N CYS A 332 -23.71 -22.91 9.93
CA CYS A 332 -23.57 -23.46 8.57
C CYS A 332 -22.28 -23.00 7.89
N LEU A 333 -21.96 -21.70 7.99
CA LEU A 333 -20.73 -21.13 7.43
C LEU A 333 -19.49 -21.74 8.08
N LEU A 334 -19.46 -21.83 9.41
CA LEU A 334 -18.34 -22.39 10.14
C LEU A 334 -18.13 -23.87 9.78
N THR A 335 -19.20 -24.66 9.72
CA THR A 335 -19.15 -26.07 9.29
C THR A 335 -18.65 -26.19 7.85
N ALA A 336 -19.21 -25.42 6.92
CA ALA A 336 -18.80 -25.45 5.52
C ALA A 336 -17.31 -25.09 5.34
N LEU A 337 -16.83 -24.08 6.08
CA LEU A 337 -15.43 -23.67 6.08
C LEU A 337 -14.53 -24.81 6.58
N LYS A 338 -14.85 -25.38 7.75
CA LYS A 338 -14.10 -26.49 8.38
C LYS A 338 -14.03 -27.72 7.48
N ASP A 339 -15.18 -28.16 6.99
CA ASP A 339 -15.28 -29.32 6.10
C ASP A 339 -14.54 -29.10 4.78
N THR A 340 -14.48 -27.86 4.29
CA THR A 340 -13.83 -27.55 3.01
C THR A 340 -12.32 -27.74 3.12
N TYR A 341 -11.64 -27.09 4.07
CA TYR A 341 -10.19 -27.31 4.19
C TYR A 341 -9.87 -28.72 4.67
N ASP A 342 -10.67 -29.33 5.55
CA ASP A 342 -10.42 -30.69 6.02
C ASP A 342 -10.49 -31.72 4.90
N SER A 343 -11.41 -31.53 3.94
CA SER A 343 -11.47 -32.38 2.75
C SER A 343 -10.32 -32.14 1.75
N LYS A 344 -9.64 -31.00 1.83
CA LYS A 344 -8.56 -30.61 0.90
C LYS A 344 -7.16 -30.90 1.45
N LEU A 345 -6.98 -30.93 2.77
CA LEU A 345 -5.71 -31.27 3.43
C LEU A 345 -5.47 -32.78 3.37
N LYS A 346 -4.38 -33.23 2.74
CA LYS A 346 -4.02 -34.65 2.68
C LYS A 346 -3.38 -35.11 4.00
N PHE A 347 -3.28 -36.42 4.18
CA PHE A 347 -2.61 -37.02 5.33
C PHE A 347 -1.16 -36.50 5.45
N GLY A 348 -0.82 -35.87 6.57
CA GLY A 348 0.49 -35.26 6.82
C GLY A 348 0.61 -33.77 6.44
N ASP A 349 -0.27 -33.21 5.62
CA ASP A 349 -0.24 -31.78 5.27
C ASP A 349 -0.51 -30.90 6.50
N ARG A 350 -1.37 -31.38 7.41
CA ARG A 350 -1.63 -30.73 8.71
C ARG A 350 -0.36 -30.49 9.52
N ASN A 351 0.60 -31.41 9.46
CA ASN A 351 1.86 -31.32 10.19
C ASN A 351 2.88 -30.39 9.49
N ARG A 352 2.67 -30.08 8.20
CA ARG A 352 3.52 -29.17 7.41
C ARG A 352 3.04 -27.72 7.46
N LEU A 353 1.84 -27.46 7.97
CA LEU A 353 1.32 -26.10 8.14
C LEU A 353 2.18 -25.33 9.16
N GLY A 354 2.79 -24.26 8.69
CA GLY A 354 3.58 -23.34 9.50
C GLY A 354 2.74 -22.19 10.10
N ARG A 355 3.44 -21.17 10.59
CA ARG A 355 2.83 -19.94 11.16
C ARG A 355 2.20 -19.04 10.10
N ASN A 356 2.65 -19.17 8.85
CA ASN A 356 2.21 -18.34 7.74
C ASN A 356 0.93 -18.88 7.12
N TRP A 357 0.07 -17.98 6.64
CA TRP A 357 -1.13 -18.33 5.88
C TRP A 357 -0.75 -19.00 4.56
N GLN A 358 -1.45 -20.09 4.22
CA GLN A 358 -1.32 -20.82 2.97
C GLN A 358 -2.67 -20.88 2.27
N ASP A 359 -2.67 -20.62 0.97
CA ASP A 359 -3.89 -20.63 0.14
C ASP A 359 -4.29 -22.08 -0.19
N ILE A 360 -5.58 -22.38 -0.06
CA ILE A 360 -6.23 -23.62 -0.48
C ILE A 360 -7.18 -23.27 -1.64
N GLN A 361 -7.03 -24.00 -2.73
CA GLN A 361 -7.90 -23.88 -3.90
C GLN A 361 -9.31 -24.40 -3.59
N ILE A 362 -10.28 -23.48 -3.55
CA ILE A 362 -11.71 -23.77 -3.37
C ILE A 362 -12.56 -23.42 -4.60
N SER A 363 -11.96 -22.76 -5.58
CA SER A 363 -12.55 -22.42 -6.87
C SER A 363 -11.47 -22.59 -7.93
N ASP A 364 -11.83 -23.01 -9.14
CA ASP A 364 -10.88 -23.00 -10.25
C ASP A 364 -10.74 -21.56 -10.80
N PRO A 365 -9.52 -21.04 -11.04
CA PRO A 365 -9.32 -19.69 -11.55
C PRO A 365 -9.95 -19.39 -12.92
N TYR A 366 -10.33 -20.41 -13.70
CA TYR A 366 -10.95 -20.26 -15.01
C TYR A 366 -12.44 -20.64 -14.98
N GLU A 367 -12.79 -21.75 -14.32
CA GLU A 367 -14.19 -22.22 -14.25
C GLU A 367 -15.02 -21.50 -13.18
N ARG A 368 -14.38 -20.87 -12.19
CA ARG A 368 -15.00 -20.05 -11.13
C ARG A 368 -16.02 -20.74 -10.22
N PHE A 369 -16.07 -22.07 -10.19
CA PHE A 369 -17.00 -22.78 -9.31
C PHE A 369 -16.54 -22.76 -7.84
N ASP A 370 -17.23 -21.99 -6.99
CA ASP A 370 -16.93 -21.91 -5.56
C ASP A 370 -17.53 -23.09 -4.76
N ILE A 371 -16.65 -24.01 -4.37
CA ILE A 371 -17.00 -25.20 -3.58
C ILE A 371 -17.51 -24.81 -2.19
N LEU A 372 -16.95 -23.77 -1.58
CA LEU A 372 -17.31 -23.35 -0.22
C LEU A 372 -18.71 -22.73 -0.21
N LYS A 373 -19.02 -21.84 -1.18
CA LYS A 373 -20.37 -21.31 -1.38
C LYS A 373 -21.39 -22.44 -1.58
N ALA A 374 -21.09 -23.39 -2.46
CA ALA A 374 -21.97 -24.53 -2.72
C ALA A 374 -22.24 -25.40 -1.48
N ARG A 375 -21.21 -25.65 -0.65
CA ARG A 375 -21.38 -26.36 0.63
C ARG A 375 -22.19 -25.56 1.63
N PHE A 376 -21.90 -24.27 1.79
CA PHE A 376 -22.64 -23.38 2.68
C PHE A 376 -24.13 -23.35 2.34
N LEU A 377 -24.48 -23.15 1.06
CA LEU A 377 -25.88 -23.12 0.61
C LEU A 377 -26.58 -24.46 0.86
N ARG A 378 -25.87 -25.59 0.68
CA ARG A 378 -26.41 -26.92 0.99
C ARG A 378 -26.72 -27.09 2.48
N GLU A 379 -25.82 -26.66 3.37
CA GLU A 379 -26.07 -26.70 4.82
C GLU A 379 -27.22 -25.75 5.21
N ALA A 380 -27.28 -24.56 4.60
CA ALA A 380 -28.39 -23.63 4.81
C ALA A 380 -29.75 -24.25 4.38
N THR A 381 -29.81 -24.97 3.26
CA THR A 381 -31.04 -25.67 2.85
C THR A 381 -31.47 -26.74 3.84
N LYS A 382 -30.52 -27.50 4.43
CA LYS A 382 -30.83 -28.46 5.49
C LYS A 382 -31.39 -27.80 6.75
N GLU A 383 -30.94 -26.59 7.06
CA GLU A 383 -31.42 -25.79 8.19
C GLU A 383 -32.77 -25.06 7.94
N GLY A 384 -33.33 -25.21 6.74
CA GLY A 384 -34.64 -24.69 6.34
C GLY A 384 -34.61 -23.39 5.53
N PHE A 385 -33.46 -22.98 4.98
CA PHE A 385 -33.36 -21.82 4.09
C PHE A 385 -33.54 -22.27 2.62
N GLU A 386 -34.63 -21.85 1.98
CA GLU A 386 -35.05 -22.35 0.65
C GLU A 386 -33.99 -22.15 -0.45
N ASN A 387 -33.42 -20.95 -0.54
CA ASN A 387 -32.48 -20.57 -1.61
C ASN A 387 -31.56 -19.40 -1.18
N GLU A 388 -30.60 -19.06 -2.05
CA GLU A 388 -29.63 -17.99 -1.83
C GLU A 388 -30.29 -16.62 -1.60
N GLU A 389 -31.37 -16.30 -2.31
CA GLU A 389 -32.10 -15.03 -2.14
C GLU A 389 -32.70 -14.89 -0.74
N LYS A 390 -33.33 -15.96 -0.22
CA LYS A 390 -33.84 -15.99 1.15
C LYS A 390 -32.71 -15.85 2.17
N VAL A 391 -31.56 -16.49 1.93
CA VAL A 391 -30.38 -16.32 2.80
C VAL A 391 -29.93 -14.87 2.82
N LEU A 392 -29.83 -14.20 1.66
CA LEU A 392 -29.45 -12.79 1.56
C LEU A 392 -30.40 -11.85 2.30
N ILE A 393 -31.72 -12.10 2.22
CA ILE A 393 -32.72 -11.34 2.98
C ILE A 393 -32.48 -11.48 4.48
N ARG A 394 -32.27 -12.73 4.97
CA ARG A 394 -31.99 -12.97 6.39
C ARG A 394 -30.67 -12.36 6.84
N LEU A 395 -29.64 -12.36 6.01
CA LEU A 395 -28.37 -11.71 6.32
C LEU A 395 -28.53 -10.19 6.48
N ARG A 396 -29.39 -9.54 5.68
CA ARG A 396 -29.69 -8.12 5.85
C ARG A 396 -30.35 -7.84 7.21
N GLU A 397 -31.36 -8.63 7.59
CA GLU A 397 -32.02 -8.52 8.90
C GLU A 397 -31.03 -8.71 10.06
N ILE A 398 -30.12 -9.68 9.93
CA ILE A 398 -29.06 -9.92 10.92
C ILE A 398 -28.07 -8.74 10.99
N GLY A 399 -27.70 -8.16 9.85
CA GLY A 399 -26.83 -6.99 9.77
C GLY A 399 -27.45 -5.77 10.46
N GLU A 400 -28.74 -5.51 10.22
CA GLU A 400 -29.50 -4.45 10.91
C GLU A 400 -29.56 -4.67 12.42
N PHE A 401 -29.78 -5.90 12.87
CA PHE A 401 -29.71 -6.26 14.29
C PHE A 401 -28.33 -6.02 14.89
N GLY A 402 -27.26 -6.45 14.20
CA GLY A 402 -25.88 -6.20 14.63
C GLY A 402 -25.55 -4.71 14.70
N GLY A 403 -26.13 -3.89 13.81
CA GLY A 403 -26.04 -2.42 13.87
C GLY A 403 -26.64 -1.86 15.16
N ARG A 404 -27.85 -2.30 15.54
CA ARG A 404 -28.49 -1.91 16.81
C ARG A 404 -27.66 -2.34 18.04
N LEU A 405 -27.06 -3.54 18.01
CA LEU A 405 -26.18 -3.99 19.09
C LEU A 405 -24.93 -3.11 19.22
N GLU A 406 -24.35 -2.71 18.10
CA GLU A 406 -23.16 -1.85 18.07
C GLU A 406 -23.44 -0.46 18.67
N GLU A 407 -24.62 0.10 18.41
CA GLU A 407 -25.09 1.34 19.06
C GLU A 407 -25.16 1.18 20.58
N ILE A 408 -25.70 0.06 21.08
CA ILE A 408 -25.81 -0.23 22.51
C ILE A 408 -24.43 -0.45 23.15
N TYR A 409 -23.52 -1.15 22.47
CA TYR A 409 -22.14 -1.31 22.95
C TYR A 409 -21.40 0.02 23.02
N ALA A 410 -21.60 0.89 22.02
CA ALA A 410 -21.06 2.23 22.06
C ALA A 410 -21.60 2.98 23.29
N GLU A 411 -22.91 3.01 23.51
CA GLU A 411 -23.52 3.64 24.69
C GLU A 411 -23.00 3.07 26.02
N ASN A 412 -22.87 1.76 26.15
CA ASN A 412 -22.39 1.12 27.38
C ASN A 412 -20.92 1.46 27.65
N TYR A 413 -20.09 1.56 26.61
CA TYR A 413 -18.73 2.05 26.74
C TYR A 413 -18.71 3.53 27.17
N LYS A 414 -19.56 4.38 26.57
CA LYS A 414 -19.70 5.79 26.99
C LYS A 414 -20.06 5.90 28.48
N LYS A 415 -20.97 5.05 28.94
CA LYS A 415 -21.40 4.96 30.36
C LYS A 415 -20.36 4.31 31.29
N GLY A 416 -19.22 3.82 30.77
CA GLY A 416 -18.18 3.15 31.54
C GLY A 416 -18.51 1.72 32.00
N LEU A 417 -19.60 1.15 31.48
CA LEU A 417 -20.02 -0.24 31.75
C LEU A 417 -19.17 -1.26 30.97
N LEU A 418 -18.52 -0.82 29.89
CA LEU A 418 -17.53 -1.59 29.15
C LEU A 418 -16.17 -0.91 29.26
N SER A 419 -15.13 -1.70 29.55
CA SER A 419 -13.75 -1.22 29.61
C SER A 419 -13.12 -1.01 28.23
N VAL A 420 -13.67 -1.64 27.19
CA VAL A 420 -13.17 -1.58 25.81
C VAL A 420 -14.36 -1.47 24.84
N PRO A 421 -14.27 -0.66 23.77
CA PRO A 421 -15.31 -0.64 22.75
C PRO A 421 -15.47 -2.01 22.09
N LYS A 422 -16.71 -2.46 21.95
CA LYS A 422 -17.05 -3.70 21.26
C LYS A 422 -17.73 -3.35 19.95
N ARG A 423 -17.21 -3.88 18.84
CA ARG A 423 -17.92 -3.90 17.54
C ARG A 423 -18.73 -5.18 17.44
N SER A 424 -19.91 -5.10 16.82
CA SER A 424 -20.72 -6.29 16.59
C SER A 424 -20.05 -7.20 15.56
N GLN A 425 -19.60 -8.36 16.01
CA GLN A 425 -19.11 -9.42 15.14
C GLN A 425 -20.26 -10.02 14.33
N ILE A 426 -21.48 -9.99 14.88
CA ILE A 426 -22.70 -10.39 14.16
C ILE A 426 -22.86 -9.56 12.88
N ARG A 427 -22.79 -8.23 12.98
CA ARG A 427 -22.88 -7.36 11.80
C ARG A 427 -21.78 -7.65 10.79
N TYR A 428 -20.53 -7.73 11.25
CA TYR A 428 -19.39 -7.96 10.37
C TYR A 428 -19.50 -9.27 9.57
N VAL A 429 -19.91 -10.37 10.21
CA VAL A 429 -20.12 -11.66 9.54
C VAL A 429 -21.28 -11.57 8.54
N ALA A 430 -22.37 -10.90 8.87
CA ALA A 430 -23.52 -10.71 7.97
C ALA A 430 -23.13 -9.93 6.70
N ASP A 431 -22.49 -8.78 6.88
CA ASP A 431 -22.08 -7.89 5.79
C ASP A 431 -21.06 -8.58 4.87
N PHE A 432 -20.08 -9.28 5.47
CA PHE A 432 -19.12 -10.08 4.71
C PHE A 432 -19.81 -11.20 3.93
N LEU A 433 -20.64 -12.02 4.58
CA LEU A 433 -21.25 -13.19 3.94
C LEU A 433 -22.23 -12.75 2.84
N SER A 434 -22.97 -11.66 3.03
CA SER A 434 -23.82 -11.07 2.00
C SER A 434 -22.99 -10.65 0.78
N SER A 435 -21.90 -9.91 1.02
CA SER A 435 -20.97 -9.50 -0.05
C SER A 435 -20.34 -10.71 -0.74
N TYR A 436 -19.93 -11.71 0.02
CA TYR A 436 -19.32 -12.93 -0.49
C TYR A 436 -20.25 -13.67 -1.45
N LEU A 437 -21.50 -13.94 -1.04
CA LEU A 437 -22.47 -14.65 -1.87
C LEU A 437 -22.76 -13.91 -3.19
N VAL A 438 -22.88 -12.58 -3.13
CA VAL A 438 -23.21 -11.77 -4.33
C VAL A 438 -22.02 -11.58 -5.27
N LEU A 439 -20.80 -11.50 -4.73
CA LEU A 439 -19.62 -11.11 -5.48
C LEU A 439 -18.72 -12.29 -5.87
N SER A 440 -18.79 -13.44 -5.19
CA SER A 440 -17.96 -14.64 -5.48
C SER A 440 -18.04 -15.09 -6.92
N ASP A 441 -19.21 -14.93 -7.54
CA ASP A 441 -19.50 -15.43 -8.88
C ASP A 441 -19.17 -14.39 -9.96
N ARG A 442 -18.80 -13.17 -9.57
CA ARG A 442 -18.44 -12.10 -10.49
C ARG A 442 -16.97 -12.22 -10.88
N GLN A 443 -16.68 -12.05 -12.17
CA GLN A 443 -15.32 -12.14 -12.72
C GLN A 443 -14.30 -11.18 -12.10
N ASN A 444 -14.76 -10.10 -11.48
CA ASN A 444 -13.89 -9.14 -10.80
C ASN A 444 -13.34 -9.65 -9.47
N TYR A 445 -13.84 -10.78 -8.96
CA TYR A 445 -13.47 -11.33 -7.66
C TYR A 445 -13.10 -12.80 -7.77
N TYR A 446 -12.37 -13.29 -6.76
CA TYR A 446 -11.97 -14.67 -6.66
C TYR A 446 -11.99 -15.13 -5.19
N PRO A 447 -12.79 -16.16 -4.84
CA PRO A 447 -12.84 -16.68 -3.49
C PRO A 447 -11.60 -17.54 -3.18
N ILE A 448 -11.00 -17.31 -2.02
CA ILE A 448 -9.81 -18.02 -1.54
C ILE A 448 -10.06 -18.46 -0.11
N LEU A 449 -9.68 -19.70 0.22
CA LEU A 449 -9.61 -20.18 1.59
C LEU A 449 -8.15 -20.20 2.02
N ASN A 450 -7.76 -19.50 3.08
CA ASN A 450 -6.41 -19.59 3.63
C ASN A 450 -6.43 -20.35 4.96
N VAL A 451 -5.39 -21.15 5.21
CA VAL A 451 -5.21 -21.87 6.47
C VAL A 451 -3.84 -21.60 7.07
N ARG A 452 -3.72 -21.70 8.39
CA ARG A 452 -2.44 -21.73 9.11
C ARG A 452 -2.56 -22.60 10.35
N ARG A 453 -1.41 -22.98 10.94
CA ARG A 453 -1.37 -23.57 12.28
C ARG A 453 -1.20 -22.47 13.32
N ASP A 454 -2.11 -22.41 14.28
CA ASP A 454 -1.93 -21.61 15.48
C ASP A 454 -1.12 -22.42 16.50
N PHE A 455 0.12 -21.99 16.75
CA PHE A 455 1.03 -22.69 17.67
C PHE A 455 0.64 -22.50 19.14
N LYS A 456 -0.25 -21.55 19.49
CA LYS A 456 -0.72 -21.39 20.86
C LYS A 456 -1.76 -22.43 21.24
N SER A 457 -2.68 -22.72 20.31
CA SER A 457 -3.80 -23.65 20.53
C SER A 457 -3.58 -25.04 19.90
N ASP A 458 -2.53 -25.17 19.10
CA ASP A 458 -2.24 -26.32 18.22
C ASP A 458 -3.36 -26.66 17.22
N ARG A 459 -4.24 -25.69 16.94
CA ARG A 459 -5.36 -25.84 16.00
C ARG A 459 -5.01 -25.26 14.64
N ILE A 460 -5.65 -25.82 13.62
CA ILE A 460 -5.70 -25.20 12.29
C ILE A 460 -6.73 -24.08 12.36
N ALA A 461 -6.36 -22.91 11.87
CA ALA A 461 -7.25 -21.77 11.73
C ALA A 461 -7.39 -21.43 10.25
N GLY A 462 -8.63 -21.40 9.79
CA GLY A 462 -9.02 -20.96 8.46
C GLY A 462 -9.53 -19.52 8.43
N ARG A 463 -9.44 -18.93 7.24
CA ARG A 463 -10.09 -17.67 6.88
C ARG A 463 -10.50 -17.71 5.42
N ILE A 464 -11.64 -17.13 5.10
CA ILE A 464 -12.11 -16.94 3.74
C ILE A 464 -11.75 -15.52 3.31
N GLU A 465 -11.27 -15.37 2.09
CA GLU A 465 -10.93 -14.09 1.46
C GLU A 465 -11.67 -14.00 0.12
N LEU A 466 -12.32 -12.87 -0.12
CA LEU A 466 -12.81 -12.50 -1.44
C LEU A 466 -11.80 -11.55 -2.07
N PHE A 467 -10.91 -12.11 -2.87
CA PHE A 467 -9.81 -11.40 -3.51
C PHE A 467 -10.31 -10.60 -4.71
N THR A 468 -9.95 -9.32 -4.80
CA THR A 468 -10.33 -8.48 -5.96
C THR A 468 -9.37 -8.70 -7.12
N CYS A 469 -9.82 -9.26 -8.23
CA CYS A 469 -8.97 -9.43 -9.42
C CYS A 469 -8.71 -8.09 -10.13
N ILE A 470 -9.75 -7.26 -10.29
CA ILE A 470 -9.70 -6.02 -11.08
C ILE A 470 -9.91 -4.79 -10.17
N PRO A 471 -8.90 -3.95 -9.94
CA PRO A 471 -8.96 -2.82 -9.00
C PRO A 471 -9.74 -1.60 -9.52
N LYS A 472 -10.18 -1.60 -10.79
CA LYS A 472 -10.90 -0.48 -11.42
C LYS A 472 -12.16 -0.05 -10.66
N ASN A 473 -12.78 -0.97 -9.92
CA ASN A 473 -13.93 -0.69 -9.07
C ASN A 473 -13.67 0.40 -8.01
N VAL A 474 -12.41 0.59 -7.62
CA VAL A 474 -11.98 1.61 -6.67
C VAL A 474 -11.26 2.77 -7.35
N THR A 475 -10.40 2.49 -8.32
CA THR A 475 -9.55 3.51 -8.93
C THR A 475 -10.29 4.40 -9.92
N GLN A 476 -11.25 3.84 -10.67
CA GLN A 476 -12.00 4.62 -11.66
C GLN A 476 -12.86 5.72 -10.99
N PRO A 477 -13.72 5.42 -9.98
CA PRO A 477 -14.50 6.48 -9.30
C PRO A 477 -13.62 7.57 -8.68
N LEU A 478 -12.45 7.19 -8.16
CA LEU A 478 -11.49 8.15 -7.63
C LEU A 478 -10.93 9.08 -8.72
N LEU A 479 -10.43 8.53 -9.82
CA LEU A 479 -9.80 9.30 -10.89
C LEU A 479 -10.82 10.14 -11.70
N ASP A 480 -12.06 9.67 -11.77
CA ASP A 480 -13.16 10.38 -12.41
C ASP A 480 -13.68 11.54 -11.55
N SER A 481 -13.54 11.48 -10.22
CA SER A 481 -14.07 12.51 -9.29
C SER A 481 -13.10 13.66 -9.00
N VAL A 482 -11.79 13.43 -9.06
CA VAL A 482 -10.79 14.48 -8.75
C VAL A 482 -10.59 15.48 -9.88
N TYR A 483 -10.11 16.69 -9.57
CA TYR A 483 -9.85 17.74 -10.57
C TYR A 483 -8.90 17.24 -11.68
N ALA A 484 -7.75 16.73 -11.28
CA ALA A 484 -6.74 16.16 -12.16
C ALA A 484 -5.82 15.22 -11.36
N ALA A 485 -5.08 14.35 -12.06
CA ALA A 485 -4.11 13.47 -11.42
C ALA A 485 -2.84 13.31 -12.24
N VAL A 486 -1.69 13.21 -11.56
CA VAL A 486 -0.40 12.85 -12.15
C VAL A 486 0.03 11.50 -11.58
N LEU A 487 0.10 10.49 -12.44
CA LEU A 487 0.59 9.16 -12.10
C LEU A 487 2.01 9.03 -12.64
N MET A 488 3.00 9.04 -11.76
CA MET A 488 4.41 9.00 -12.15
C MET A 488 5.13 7.76 -11.64
N SER A 489 6.07 7.24 -12.43
CA SER A 489 6.90 6.09 -12.06
C SER A 489 8.14 6.03 -12.96
N ALA A 490 9.17 5.29 -12.54
CA ALA A 490 10.32 5.02 -13.40
C ALA A 490 10.03 3.97 -14.50
N THR A 491 8.99 3.16 -14.33
CA THR A 491 8.67 2.02 -15.19
C THR A 491 7.15 1.88 -15.35
N LEU A 492 6.48 2.88 -15.92
CA LEU A 492 5.02 2.94 -16.10
C LEU A 492 4.56 2.37 -17.45
N GLN A 493 5.37 2.44 -18.49
CA GLN A 493 5.07 1.89 -19.81
C GLN A 493 4.90 0.36 -19.76
N PRO A 494 4.04 -0.20 -20.64
CA PRO A 494 3.17 0.49 -21.60
C PRO A 494 1.96 1.18 -20.93
N PHE A 495 1.59 2.38 -21.41
CA PHE A 495 0.49 3.17 -20.83
C PHE A 495 -0.89 2.57 -21.08
N LYS A 496 -1.06 1.79 -22.17
CA LYS A 496 -2.32 1.07 -22.48
C LYS A 496 -2.81 0.24 -21.28
N MET A 497 -1.90 -0.56 -20.69
CA MET A 497 -2.21 -1.42 -19.55
C MET A 497 -2.72 -0.61 -18.35
N ILE A 498 -2.02 0.47 -17.97
CA ILE A 498 -2.42 1.33 -16.84
C ILE A 498 -3.79 1.96 -17.06
N LYS A 499 -4.06 2.46 -18.28
CA LYS A 499 -5.36 3.05 -18.62
C LYS A 499 -6.48 2.01 -18.47
N SER A 500 -6.28 0.81 -19.00
CA SER A 500 -7.26 -0.27 -18.93
C SER A 500 -7.50 -0.78 -17.50
N THR A 501 -6.43 -1.09 -16.76
CA THR A 501 -6.56 -1.76 -15.45
C THR A 501 -7.00 -0.82 -14.34
N LEU A 502 -6.64 0.47 -14.41
CA LEU A 502 -7.12 1.49 -13.48
C LEU A 502 -8.47 2.10 -13.88
N GLY A 503 -8.98 1.79 -15.08
CA GLY A 503 -10.24 2.30 -15.59
C GLY A 503 -10.20 3.79 -15.93
N ILE A 504 -9.08 4.29 -16.47
CA ILE A 504 -8.94 5.70 -16.86
C ILE A 504 -9.76 5.95 -18.11
N SER A 505 -10.89 6.65 -17.94
CA SER A 505 -11.82 7.00 -19.02
C SER A 505 -11.59 8.39 -19.60
N ARG A 506 -10.94 9.27 -18.83
CA ARG A 506 -10.63 10.67 -19.17
C ARG A 506 -9.52 10.80 -20.21
N GLU A 507 -9.40 11.98 -20.80
CA GLU A 507 -8.25 12.32 -21.63
C GLU A 507 -6.95 12.23 -20.83
N VAL A 508 -5.92 11.66 -21.48
CA VAL A 508 -4.61 11.40 -20.87
C VAL A 508 -3.51 12.11 -21.63
N GLU A 509 -2.62 12.77 -20.90
CA GLU A 509 -1.31 13.22 -21.39
C GLU A 509 -0.26 12.15 -21.07
N GLU A 510 0.36 11.58 -22.09
CA GLU A 510 1.38 10.53 -21.96
C GLU A 510 2.78 11.12 -22.13
N ILE A 511 3.54 11.18 -21.04
CA ILE A 511 4.88 11.77 -21.00
C ILE A 511 5.87 10.65 -20.71
N SER A 512 6.85 10.46 -21.58
CA SER A 512 7.93 9.48 -21.36
C SER A 512 9.27 10.06 -21.73
N TYR A 513 10.22 9.99 -20.80
CA TYR A 513 11.62 10.32 -21.04
C TYR A 513 12.50 9.20 -20.47
N GLY A 514 13.32 8.57 -21.30
CA GLY A 514 14.31 7.63 -20.80
C GLY A 514 15.48 8.33 -20.13
N THR A 515 16.49 7.53 -19.84
CA THR A 515 17.67 7.99 -19.09
C THR A 515 18.60 8.81 -19.96
N THR A 516 18.94 9.99 -19.46
CA THR A 516 19.87 10.96 -20.05
C THR A 516 21.32 10.69 -19.64
N PHE A 517 21.59 9.58 -18.94
CA PHE A 517 22.93 9.27 -18.47
C PHE A 517 23.84 8.84 -19.63
N PRO A 518 25.14 9.20 -19.60
CA PRO A 518 26.05 8.97 -20.72
C PRO A 518 26.11 7.50 -21.11
N ARG A 519 25.96 7.19 -22.41
CA ARG A 519 25.83 5.81 -22.92
C ARG A 519 27.10 5.00 -22.67
N GLU A 520 28.25 5.65 -22.79
CA GLU A 520 29.59 5.10 -22.54
C GLU A 520 29.80 4.62 -21.10
N ARG A 521 28.94 5.04 -20.16
CA ARG A 521 28.97 4.60 -18.76
C ARG A 521 28.02 3.45 -18.46
N ARG A 522 27.36 2.88 -19.47
CA ARG A 522 26.27 1.91 -19.29
C ARG A 522 26.35 0.82 -20.33
N LEU A 523 26.68 -0.39 -19.90
CA LEU A 523 26.65 -1.56 -20.76
C LEU A 523 25.40 -2.40 -20.48
N THR A 524 24.67 -2.80 -21.53
CA THR A 524 23.54 -3.74 -21.41
C THR A 524 23.77 -4.95 -22.32
N LEU A 525 23.93 -6.13 -21.72
CA LEU A 525 24.22 -7.37 -22.43
C LEU A 525 23.00 -8.30 -22.37
N ALA A 526 22.52 -8.74 -23.54
CA ALA A 526 21.50 -9.77 -23.69
C ALA A 526 22.17 -11.09 -24.09
N VAL A 527 22.37 -11.97 -23.12
CA VAL A 527 23.21 -13.15 -23.26
C VAL A 527 22.39 -14.35 -23.74
N SER A 528 22.86 -15.00 -24.81
CA SER A 528 22.20 -16.13 -25.47
C SER A 528 22.29 -17.43 -24.67
N VAL A 529 21.49 -17.54 -23.61
CA VAL A 529 21.22 -18.81 -22.90
C VAL A 529 19.86 -19.35 -23.34
N PRO A 530 19.68 -20.68 -23.49
CA PRO A 530 18.37 -21.24 -23.81
C PRO A 530 17.27 -20.71 -22.86
N PRO A 531 16.03 -20.46 -23.35
CA PRO A 531 14.97 -19.95 -22.50
C PRO A 531 14.77 -20.87 -21.30
N LEU A 532 14.85 -20.32 -20.08
CA LEU A 532 14.85 -21.07 -18.82
C LEU A 532 13.46 -21.59 -18.41
N PHE A 533 12.74 -22.17 -19.36
CA PHE A 533 11.55 -22.96 -19.08
C PHE A 533 11.90 -24.22 -18.30
N SER A 534 10.91 -24.80 -17.61
CA SER A 534 11.05 -26.06 -16.86
C SER A 534 11.71 -27.18 -17.66
N LYS A 535 11.44 -27.27 -18.97
CA LYS A 535 12.03 -28.27 -19.87
C LYS A 535 13.53 -28.11 -20.14
N ASN A 536 14.06 -26.89 -20.08
CA ASN A 536 15.43 -26.57 -20.51
C ASN A 536 16.35 -26.26 -19.33
N ARG A 537 15.80 -25.70 -18.25
CA ARG A 537 16.57 -25.18 -17.10
C ARG A 537 17.43 -26.21 -16.38
N ASP A 538 17.06 -27.49 -16.46
CA ASP A 538 17.74 -28.59 -15.77
C ASP A 538 18.70 -29.35 -16.70
N SER A 539 18.85 -28.91 -17.96
CA SER A 539 19.82 -29.51 -18.88
C SER A 539 21.26 -29.17 -18.45
N PRO A 540 22.20 -30.14 -18.46
CA PRO A 540 23.58 -29.90 -18.06
C PRO A 540 24.24 -28.75 -18.84
N GLU A 541 23.99 -28.67 -20.15
CA GLU A 541 24.52 -27.61 -21.02
C GLU A 541 24.02 -26.22 -20.60
N THR A 542 22.73 -26.07 -20.26
CA THR A 542 22.19 -24.78 -19.83
C THR A 542 22.77 -24.35 -18.48
N LEU A 543 22.95 -25.30 -17.55
CA LEU A 543 23.54 -25.04 -16.24
C LEU A 543 25.01 -24.63 -16.37
N GLU A 544 25.77 -25.30 -17.23
CA GLU A 544 27.19 -24.97 -17.45
C GLU A 544 27.32 -23.59 -18.09
N ASN A 545 26.55 -23.30 -19.15
CA ASN A 545 26.55 -21.99 -19.81
C ASN A 545 26.16 -20.86 -18.83
N LEU A 546 25.19 -21.10 -17.94
CA LEU A 546 24.82 -20.13 -16.90
C LEU A 546 25.94 -19.96 -15.88
N LYS A 547 26.52 -21.06 -15.39
CA LYS A 547 27.63 -21.02 -14.42
C LYS A 547 28.82 -20.26 -15.00
N GLU A 548 29.23 -20.56 -16.23
CA GLU A 548 30.32 -19.89 -16.94
C GLU A 548 30.07 -18.39 -17.06
N ALA A 549 28.91 -17.98 -17.58
CA ALA A 549 28.57 -16.56 -17.73
C ALA A 549 28.52 -15.82 -16.38
N LEU A 550 27.96 -16.44 -15.34
CA LEU A 550 27.88 -15.85 -14.00
C LEU A 550 29.27 -15.68 -13.39
N LEU A 551 30.13 -16.69 -13.46
CA LEU A 551 31.51 -16.60 -12.95
C LEU A 551 32.30 -15.53 -13.70
N ALA A 552 32.23 -15.52 -15.04
CA ALA A 552 32.90 -14.52 -15.87
C ALA A 552 32.45 -13.09 -15.49
N ALA A 553 31.14 -12.87 -15.33
CA ALA A 553 30.61 -11.57 -14.93
C ALA A 553 31.06 -11.14 -13.53
N ILE A 554 31.05 -12.06 -12.55
CA ILE A 554 31.44 -11.78 -11.18
C ILE A 554 32.93 -11.42 -11.09
N VAL A 555 33.78 -12.16 -11.80
CA VAL A 555 35.22 -11.91 -11.87
C VAL A 555 35.50 -10.58 -12.54
N ALA A 556 34.90 -10.31 -13.71
CA ALA A 556 35.11 -9.09 -14.49
C ALA A 556 34.55 -7.81 -13.85
N SER A 557 33.55 -7.93 -12.96
CA SER A 557 32.94 -6.76 -12.31
C SER A 557 33.95 -5.92 -11.52
N ALA A 558 33.92 -4.60 -11.65
CA ALA A 558 34.77 -3.69 -10.88
C ALA A 558 34.34 -3.51 -9.40
N GLY A 559 33.26 -4.14 -8.96
CA GLY A 559 32.77 -4.06 -7.59
C GLY A 559 31.60 -5.00 -7.37
N ASN A 560 30.78 -4.68 -6.36
CA ASN A 560 29.62 -5.46 -5.95
C ASN A 560 28.69 -5.88 -7.11
N VAL A 561 28.25 -7.14 -7.06
CA VAL A 561 27.36 -7.76 -8.07
C VAL A 561 26.05 -8.16 -7.42
N ILE A 562 24.94 -7.92 -8.11
CA ILE A 562 23.61 -8.33 -7.68
C ILE A 562 23.03 -9.27 -8.73
N ILE A 563 22.55 -10.43 -8.30
CA ILE A 563 21.99 -11.46 -9.17
C ILE A 563 20.54 -11.71 -8.77
N TYR A 564 19.64 -11.45 -9.71
CA TYR A 564 18.21 -11.71 -9.57
C TYR A 564 17.83 -13.00 -10.29
N PHE A 565 17.29 -13.96 -9.54
CA PHE A 565 16.70 -15.18 -10.08
C PHE A 565 15.17 -15.10 -10.15
N GLN A 566 14.57 -16.06 -10.87
CA GLN A 566 13.12 -16.23 -10.96
C GLN A 566 12.44 -16.63 -9.64
N SER A 567 13.16 -17.33 -8.75
CA SER A 567 12.62 -17.83 -7.48
C SER A 567 13.71 -18.01 -6.42
N TYR A 568 13.30 -18.08 -5.16
CA TYR A 568 14.21 -18.41 -4.06
C TYR A 568 14.90 -19.77 -4.23
N ALA A 569 14.20 -20.78 -4.75
CA ALA A 569 14.77 -22.10 -4.98
C ALA A 569 15.94 -22.05 -5.97
N GLU A 570 15.82 -21.25 -7.03
CA GLU A 570 16.88 -21.04 -8.01
C GLU A 570 18.01 -20.19 -7.43
N ALA A 571 17.69 -19.12 -6.70
CA ALA A 571 18.68 -18.33 -5.97
C ALA A 571 19.55 -19.20 -5.05
N LEU A 572 18.93 -20.07 -4.25
CA LEU A 572 19.64 -20.99 -3.36
C LEU A 572 20.47 -22.03 -4.12
N ARG A 573 19.95 -22.57 -5.23
CA ARG A 573 20.66 -23.52 -6.10
C ARG A 573 21.97 -22.92 -6.61
N TYR A 574 21.91 -21.71 -7.17
CA TYR A 574 23.08 -21.06 -7.75
C TYR A 574 24.03 -20.51 -6.68
N THR A 575 23.52 -20.14 -5.51
CA THR A 575 24.39 -19.81 -4.36
C THR A 575 25.32 -20.99 -4.04
N LYS A 576 24.77 -22.20 -3.86
CA LYS A 576 25.56 -23.41 -3.58
C LYS A 576 26.52 -23.81 -4.70
N LEU A 577 26.19 -23.45 -5.95
CA LEU A 577 27.02 -23.72 -7.13
C LEU A 577 28.19 -22.73 -7.27
N LEU A 578 28.00 -21.49 -6.81
CA LEU A 578 28.99 -20.41 -6.97
C LEU A 578 29.90 -20.26 -5.74
N GLU A 579 29.41 -20.56 -4.53
CA GLU A 579 30.18 -20.46 -3.28
C GLU A 579 31.53 -21.21 -3.32
N PRO A 580 31.64 -22.44 -3.85
CA PRO A 580 32.92 -23.16 -3.90
C PRO A 580 33.94 -22.57 -4.87
N GLU A 581 33.47 -21.83 -5.89
CA GLU A 581 34.28 -21.33 -7.00
C GLU A 581 34.80 -19.91 -6.74
N LEU A 582 34.25 -19.22 -5.75
CA LEU A 582 34.48 -17.79 -5.52
C LEU A 582 35.09 -17.55 -4.14
N SER A 583 36.22 -16.84 -4.09
CA SER A 583 36.85 -16.39 -2.84
C SER A 583 36.24 -15.10 -2.27
N ILE A 584 35.14 -14.61 -2.85
CA ILE A 584 34.43 -13.40 -2.40
C ILE A 584 33.15 -13.79 -1.65
N ARG A 585 32.71 -12.90 -0.76
CA ARG A 585 31.54 -13.16 0.07
C ARG A 585 30.25 -13.14 -0.76
N ILE A 586 29.46 -14.19 -0.62
CA ILE A 586 28.12 -14.31 -1.22
C ILE A 586 27.08 -14.15 -0.12
N PHE A 587 26.07 -13.33 -0.39
CA PHE A 587 24.91 -13.13 0.46
C PHE A 587 23.68 -13.67 -0.25
N LEU A 588 22.84 -14.42 0.46
CA LEU A 588 21.56 -14.91 -0.03
C LEU A 588 20.40 -14.21 0.69
N ASP A 589 19.42 -13.76 -0.09
CA ASP A 589 18.15 -13.27 0.43
C ASP A 589 17.27 -14.41 0.95
N GLU A 590 17.30 -14.65 2.26
CA GLU A 590 16.47 -15.69 2.88
C GLU A 590 15.04 -15.21 3.15
N THR A 591 14.07 -16.05 2.79
CA THR A 591 12.66 -15.79 3.06
C THR A 591 12.37 -15.76 4.57
N GLY A 592 11.95 -14.61 5.09
CA GLY A 592 11.52 -14.47 6.49
C GLY A 592 12.61 -14.05 7.48
N VAL A 593 13.83 -13.79 7.01
CA VAL A 593 14.91 -13.18 7.81
C VAL A 593 14.94 -11.68 7.55
N SER A 594 15.23 -10.88 8.59
CA SER A 594 15.37 -9.42 8.43
C SER A 594 16.53 -9.12 7.49
N SER A 595 16.20 -8.71 6.26
CA SER A 595 17.18 -8.47 5.20
C SER A 595 18.02 -7.21 5.40
N GLN A 596 17.82 -6.45 6.49
CA GLN A 596 18.49 -5.16 6.70
C GLN A 596 19.98 -5.29 7.02
N GLU A 597 20.36 -6.31 7.78
CA GLU A 597 21.77 -6.52 8.19
C GLU A 597 22.63 -6.95 7.00
N ILE A 598 22.13 -7.93 6.23
CA ILE A 598 22.76 -8.40 4.98
C ILE A 598 22.99 -7.22 4.01
N ARG A 599 21.99 -6.34 3.84
CA ARG A 599 22.11 -5.14 2.99
C ARG A 599 23.23 -4.21 3.45
N LYS A 600 23.24 -3.86 4.74
CA LYS A 600 24.21 -2.93 5.31
C LYS A 600 25.63 -3.44 5.11
N GLU A 601 25.84 -4.73 5.33
CA GLU A 601 27.14 -5.34 5.16
C GLU A 601 27.58 -5.40 3.69
N PHE A 602 26.68 -5.81 2.79
CA PHE A 602 26.95 -5.80 1.35
C PHE A 602 27.33 -4.40 0.83
N PHE A 603 26.59 -3.35 1.22
CA PHE A 603 26.91 -1.97 0.81
C PHE A 603 28.22 -1.48 1.38
N LYS A 604 28.48 -1.77 2.66
CA LYS A 604 29.74 -1.41 3.30
C LYS A 604 30.94 -1.99 2.57
N ILE A 605 30.87 -3.23 2.09
CA ILE A 605 31.94 -3.83 1.29
C ILE A 605 32.19 -3.05 0.00
N GLY A 606 31.13 -2.68 -0.73
CA GLY A 606 31.24 -1.92 -1.98
C GLY A 606 31.77 -0.49 -1.78
N GLU A 607 31.30 0.19 -0.74
CA GLU A 607 31.76 1.54 -0.36
C GLU A 607 33.26 1.55 0.01
N GLN A 608 33.77 0.44 0.55
CA GLN A 608 35.19 0.25 0.87
C GLN A 608 36.04 -0.17 -0.34
N GLY A 609 35.46 -0.20 -1.55
CA GLY A 609 36.14 -0.65 -2.77
C GLY A 609 36.30 -2.16 -2.88
N GLY A 610 35.62 -2.92 -2.01
CA GLY A 610 35.60 -4.37 -2.04
C GLY A 610 34.59 -4.93 -3.06
N LYS A 611 34.54 -6.26 -3.13
CA LYS A 611 33.63 -7.01 -4.00
C LYS A 611 32.88 -8.08 -3.21
N ALA A 612 31.56 -8.06 -3.31
CA ALA A 612 30.68 -9.11 -2.82
C ALA A 612 29.57 -9.41 -3.85
N VAL A 613 28.89 -10.54 -3.67
CA VAL A 613 27.73 -10.93 -4.49
C VAL A 613 26.49 -10.97 -3.59
N LEU A 614 25.42 -10.32 -4.04
CA LEU A 614 24.09 -10.45 -3.45
C LEU A 614 23.19 -11.24 -4.40
N ILE A 615 22.76 -12.42 -3.96
CA ILE A 615 21.84 -13.28 -4.68
C ILE A 615 20.44 -13.14 -4.09
N THR A 616 19.47 -12.81 -4.93
CA THR A 616 18.05 -12.65 -4.56
C THR A 616 17.16 -13.09 -5.72
N TYR A 617 15.86 -12.88 -5.61
CA TYR A 617 14.87 -13.14 -6.64
C TYR A 617 14.05 -11.88 -6.95
N LEU A 618 13.55 -11.75 -8.18
CA LEU A 618 12.89 -10.51 -8.66
C LEU A 618 11.70 -10.07 -7.80
N TRP A 619 10.99 -11.03 -7.20
CA TRP A 619 9.81 -10.80 -6.37
C TRP A 619 10.10 -10.78 -4.86
N GLY A 620 11.38 -10.72 -4.47
CA GLY A 620 11.81 -10.71 -3.07
C GLY A 620 11.78 -9.32 -2.43
N THR A 621 11.79 -9.27 -1.10
CA THR A 621 11.73 -7.99 -0.36
C THR A 621 13.00 -7.14 -0.53
N LEU A 622 14.13 -7.75 -0.94
CA LEU A 622 15.35 -7.04 -1.33
C LEU A 622 15.22 -6.32 -2.69
N SER A 623 14.22 -6.63 -3.51
CA SER A 623 14.06 -6.02 -4.83
C SER A 623 13.29 -4.70 -4.81
N GLU A 624 12.83 -4.21 -3.65
CA GLU A 624 12.02 -2.98 -3.50
C GLU A 624 12.70 -1.95 -2.60
N GLY A 625 12.65 -0.66 -2.99
CA GLY A 625 13.05 0.48 -2.15
C GLY A 625 14.56 0.69 -1.88
N ILE A 626 15.46 -0.20 -2.31
CA ILE A 626 16.90 -0.07 -2.02
C ILE A 626 17.63 0.89 -2.99
N ASP A 627 18.62 1.65 -2.49
CA ASP A 627 19.50 2.49 -3.28
C ASP A 627 20.97 2.03 -3.30
N PHE A 628 21.52 1.82 -4.51
CA PHE A 628 22.87 1.26 -4.75
C PHE A 628 23.84 2.29 -5.35
N ARG A 629 23.61 3.59 -5.13
CA ARG A 629 24.55 4.68 -5.47
C ARG A 629 25.91 4.50 -4.79
N ASP A 630 26.89 5.29 -5.23
CA ASP A 630 28.17 5.49 -4.54
C ASP A 630 29.01 4.20 -4.38
N SER A 631 29.21 3.46 -5.47
CA SER A 631 29.98 2.20 -5.50
C SER A 631 29.35 1.01 -4.77
N ARG A 632 28.11 1.12 -4.27
CA ARG A 632 27.39 0.02 -3.62
C ARG A 632 27.02 -1.15 -4.54
N GLY A 633 26.97 -0.92 -5.85
CA GLY A 633 26.77 -1.94 -6.89
C GLY A 633 27.33 -1.49 -8.24
N ARG A 634 27.97 -2.41 -8.98
CA ARG A 634 28.55 -2.15 -10.31
C ARG A 634 27.98 -3.02 -11.41
N THR A 635 27.46 -4.19 -11.04
CA THR A 635 26.89 -5.13 -11.99
C THR A 635 25.56 -5.65 -11.47
N VAL A 636 24.53 -5.64 -12.33
CA VAL A 636 23.27 -6.32 -12.08
C VAL A 636 23.06 -7.39 -13.14
N ILE A 637 22.67 -8.57 -12.68
CA ILE A 637 22.43 -9.74 -13.51
C ILE A 637 21.00 -10.21 -13.25
N VAL A 638 20.21 -10.39 -14.31
CA VAL A 638 18.88 -10.99 -14.25
C VAL A 638 18.94 -12.33 -14.97
N VAL A 639 18.73 -13.42 -14.23
CA VAL A 639 18.80 -14.80 -14.74
C VAL A 639 17.40 -15.29 -15.07
N GLY A 640 17.15 -15.50 -16.36
CA GLY A 640 15.83 -15.84 -16.87
C GLY A 640 14.83 -14.69 -16.85
N VAL A 641 13.67 -14.91 -17.46
CA VAL A 641 12.50 -14.03 -17.28
C VAL A 641 11.78 -14.48 -16.02
N GLY A 642 12.01 -13.78 -14.91
CA GLY A 642 11.43 -14.15 -13.62
C GLY A 642 9.96 -13.77 -13.52
N TYR A 643 9.10 -14.52 -14.20
CA TYR A 643 7.64 -14.42 -14.06
C TYR A 643 7.22 -14.64 -12.60
N PRO A 644 6.15 -13.98 -12.14
CA PRO A 644 5.60 -14.25 -10.81
C PRO A 644 5.19 -15.72 -10.72
N ALA A 645 5.15 -16.26 -9.51
CA ALA A 645 4.60 -17.59 -9.30
C ALA A 645 3.15 -17.61 -9.81
N LEU A 646 2.86 -18.51 -10.77
CA LEU A 646 1.52 -18.72 -11.33
C LEU A 646 0.64 -19.48 -10.33
N ASN A 647 0.45 -18.86 -9.16
CA ASN A 647 -0.51 -19.30 -8.16
C ASN A 647 -1.94 -18.94 -8.60
N ASP A 648 -2.90 -19.42 -7.83
CA ASP A 648 -4.31 -19.22 -8.14
C ASP A 648 -4.72 -17.76 -8.20
N ARG A 649 -4.10 -16.89 -7.38
CA ARG A 649 -4.35 -15.44 -7.41
C ARG A 649 -3.98 -14.84 -8.76
N ILE A 650 -2.77 -15.12 -9.25
CA ILE A 650 -2.30 -14.59 -10.55
C ILE A 650 -3.14 -15.16 -11.69
N LYS A 651 -3.43 -16.46 -11.69
CA LYS A 651 -4.31 -17.08 -12.70
C LYS A 651 -5.72 -16.48 -12.67
N ALA A 652 -6.23 -16.15 -11.47
CA ALA A 652 -7.52 -15.50 -11.34
C ALA A 652 -7.51 -14.08 -11.89
N VAL A 653 -6.43 -13.32 -11.69
CA VAL A 653 -6.26 -11.99 -12.31
C VAL A 653 -6.17 -12.11 -13.83
N GLU A 654 -5.36 -13.05 -14.34
CA GLU A 654 -5.22 -13.35 -15.77
C GLU A 654 -6.59 -13.64 -16.42
N SER A 655 -7.33 -14.60 -15.88
CA SER A 655 -8.68 -14.98 -16.33
C SER A 655 -9.67 -13.80 -16.28
N ALA A 656 -9.63 -13.00 -15.21
CA ALA A 656 -10.48 -11.81 -15.10
C ALA A 656 -10.13 -10.75 -16.15
N TYR A 657 -8.84 -10.54 -16.41
CA TYR A 657 -8.34 -9.58 -17.39
C TYR A 657 -8.66 -10.02 -18.82
N ASP A 658 -8.51 -11.30 -19.16
CA ASP A 658 -8.93 -11.84 -20.47
C ASP A 658 -10.43 -11.59 -20.72
N THR A 659 -11.25 -11.78 -19.69
CA THR A 659 -12.70 -11.59 -19.79
C THR A 659 -13.07 -10.11 -19.99
N VAL A 660 -12.36 -9.19 -19.34
CA VAL A 660 -12.74 -7.77 -19.28
C VAL A 660 -12.04 -6.91 -20.33
N PHE A 661 -10.79 -7.24 -20.69
CA PHE A 661 -9.97 -6.45 -21.62
C PHE A 661 -9.79 -7.12 -22.98
N GLY A 662 -10.06 -8.42 -23.09
CA GLY A 662 -9.95 -9.18 -24.33
C GLY A 662 -8.94 -10.32 -24.24
N PHE A 663 -9.13 -11.34 -25.07
CA PHE A 663 -8.31 -12.54 -25.06
C PHE A 663 -6.82 -12.22 -25.34
N GLY A 664 -5.94 -12.66 -24.43
CA GLY A 664 -4.49 -12.45 -24.48
C GLY A 664 -4.02 -11.30 -23.58
N GLU A 665 -4.89 -10.34 -23.27
CA GLU A 665 -4.57 -9.23 -22.37
C GLU A 665 -4.41 -9.72 -20.91
N GLY A 666 -4.97 -10.89 -20.57
CA GLY A 666 -4.79 -11.54 -19.27
C GLY A 666 -3.33 -11.83 -18.97
N TRP A 667 -2.67 -12.61 -19.84
CA TRP A 667 -1.25 -12.91 -19.70
C TRP A 667 -0.42 -11.62 -19.80
N GLU A 668 -0.73 -10.76 -20.76
CA GLU A 668 0.04 -9.55 -21.02
C GLU A 668 0.03 -8.58 -19.83
N PHE A 669 -1.15 -8.22 -19.33
CA PHE A 669 -1.29 -7.23 -18.25
C PHE A 669 -1.03 -7.80 -16.86
N ALA A 670 -1.40 -9.07 -16.59
CA ALA A 670 -1.24 -9.65 -15.26
C ALA A 670 0.17 -10.24 -15.01
N VAL A 671 0.86 -10.69 -16.06
CA VAL A 671 2.10 -11.46 -15.92
C VAL A 671 3.26 -10.80 -16.67
N GLN A 672 3.12 -10.57 -17.97
CA GLN A 672 4.21 -10.14 -18.84
C GLN A 672 4.70 -8.72 -18.51
N VAL A 673 3.82 -7.73 -18.56
CA VAL A 673 4.15 -6.32 -18.29
C VAL A 673 4.72 -6.12 -16.88
N PRO A 674 4.09 -6.65 -15.80
CA PRO A 674 4.66 -6.54 -14.45
C PRO A 674 6.06 -7.16 -14.34
N THR A 675 6.31 -8.28 -15.02
CA THR A 675 7.63 -8.92 -15.04
C THR A 675 8.68 -8.03 -15.68
N ILE A 676 8.38 -7.45 -16.84
CA ILE A 676 9.31 -6.54 -17.53
C ILE A 676 9.55 -5.27 -16.73
N ARG A 677 8.53 -4.72 -16.07
CA ARG A 677 8.72 -3.61 -15.12
C ARG A 677 9.69 -3.99 -14.00
N LYS A 678 9.56 -5.17 -13.38
CA LYS A 678 10.50 -5.64 -12.34
C LYS A 678 11.93 -5.79 -12.88
N VAL A 679 12.10 -6.30 -14.09
CA VAL A 679 13.42 -6.38 -14.77
C VAL A 679 14.02 -4.99 -14.97
N ARG A 680 13.23 -4.03 -15.51
CA ARG A 680 13.64 -2.64 -15.70
C ARG A 680 14.01 -1.96 -14.38
N GLN A 681 13.23 -2.21 -13.31
CA GLN A 681 13.53 -1.73 -11.96
C GLN A 681 14.85 -2.31 -11.42
N ALA A 682 15.10 -3.60 -11.64
CA ALA A 682 16.37 -4.23 -11.29
C ALA A 682 17.55 -3.60 -12.05
N MET A 683 17.40 -3.35 -13.35
CA MET A 683 18.40 -2.68 -14.18
C MET A 683 18.69 -1.25 -13.70
N GLY A 684 17.65 -0.50 -13.34
CA GLY A 684 17.74 0.88 -12.85
C GLY A 684 18.30 1.04 -11.42
N ARG A 685 18.76 -0.05 -10.80
CA ARG A 685 19.39 -0.03 -9.46
C ARG A 685 20.86 0.34 -9.50
N VAL A 686 21.57 -0.01 -10.58
CA VAL A 686 23.03 0.16 -10.68
C VAL A 686 23.44 1.56 -11.15
N ILE A 687 22.62 2.20 -12.00
CA ILE A 687 22.97 3.49 -12.61
C ILE A 687 21.88 4.50 -12.24
N ARG A 688 22.20 5.47 -11.38
CA ARG A 688 21.22 6.41 -10.80
C ARG A 688 21.63 7.88 -10.85
N SER A 689 22.87 8.17 -11.19
CA SER A 689 23.36 9.51 -11.46
C SER A 689 24.14 9.55 -12.79
N PRO A 690 24.33 10.74 -13.39
CA PRO A 690 25.22 10.90 -14.55
C PRO A 690 26.68 10.50 -14.25
N GLY A 691 27.05 10.54 -12.97
CA GLY A 691 28.36 10.13 -12.46
C GLY A 691 28.55 8.61 -12.39
N ASP A 692 27.46 7.85 -12.29
CA ASP A 692 27.52 6.41 -12.10
C ASP A 692 27.86 5.68 -13.39
N TYR A 693 28.37 4.46 -13.22
CA TYR A 693 28.61 3.52 -14.29
C TYR A 693 28.40 2.09 -13.82
N GLY A 694 27.99 1.23 -14.75
CA GLY A 694 27.84 -0.18 -14.46
C GLY A 694 27.32 -1.01 -15.63
N VAL A 695 27.27 -2.31 -15.40
CA VAL A 695 26.88 -3.33 -16.37
C VAL A 695 25.54 -3.94 -15.97
N ARG A 696 24.65 -4.11 -16.96
CA ARG A 696 23.35 -4.77 -16.84
C ARG A 696 23.37 -6.02 -17.72
N ILE A 697 23.16 -7.20 -17.14
CA ILE A 697 23.21 -8.46 -17.86
C ILE A 697 21.85 -9.15 -17.77
N LEU A 698 21.30 -9.51 -18.91
CA LEU A 698 20.06 -10.27 -19.05
C LEU A 698 20.41 -11.66 -19.61
N LEU A 699 20.42 -12.66 -18.74
CA LEU A 699 20.78 -14.05 -19.06
C LEU A 699 19.53 -14.85 -19.47
N ASP A 700 19.04 -14.61 -20.68
CA ASP A 700 18.01 -15.43 -21.35
C ASP A 700 17.87 -14.98 -22.82
N SER A 701 17.80 -15.92 -23.77
CA SER A 701 17.64 -15.58 -25.19
C SER A 701 16.31 -14.90 -25.51
N ARG A 702 15.32 -14.93 -24.61
CA ARG A 702 14.06 -14.15 -24.74
C ARG A 702 14.26 -12.63 -24.71
N TYR A 703 15.38 -12.15 -24.18
CA TYR A 703 15.73 -10.72 -24.19
C TYR A 703 16.41 -10.28 -25.49
N GLN A 704 16.81 -11.22 -26.35
CA GLN A 704 17.62 -10.90 -27.53
C GLN A 704 16.79 -10.38 -28.70
N SER A 705 17.29 -9.33 -29.32
CA SER A 705 16.68 -8.73 -30.51
C SER A 705 16.67 -9.70 -31.70
N SER A 706 17.75 -10.46 -31.86
CA SER A 706 17.93 -11.47 -32.91
C SER A 706 16.98 -12.67 -32.79
N GLN A 707 16.46 -12.93 -31.58
CA GLN A 707 15.60 -14.10 -31.31
C GLN A 707 14.10 -13.78 -31.40
N VAL A 708 13.71 -12.51 -31.56
CA VAL A 708 12.30 -12.06 -31.59
C VAL A 708 11.47 -12.88 -32.58
N ARG A 709 11.93 -13.03 -33.83
CA ARG A 709 11.19 -13.78 -34.87
C ARG A 709 11.07 -15.26 -34.55
N LYS A 710 12.11 -15.87 -33.96
CA LYS A 710 12.16 -17.31 -33.65
C LYS A 710 11.30 -17.64 -32.43
N LEU A 711 11.29 -16.78 -31.42
CA LEU A 711 10.57 -16.99 -30.17
C LEU A 711 9.11 -16.51 -30.25
N GLY A 712 8.79 -15.59 -31.18
CA GLY A 712 7.45 -15.05 -31.35
C GLY A 712 6.90 -14.52 -30.03
N LYS A 713 5.73 -15.02 -29.60
CA LYS A 713 5.08 -14.65 -28.35
C LYS A 713 5.87 -14.93 -27.06
N PHE A 714 6.95 -15.72 -27.14
CA PHE A 714 7.82 -16.00 -25.99
C PHE A 714 8.96 -14.98 -25.86
N SER A 715 9.20 -14.16 -26.88
CA SER A 715 10.13 -13.04 -26.80
C SER A 715 9.60 -12.00 -25.84
N VAL A 716 10.50 -11.40 -25.06
CA VAL A 716 10.16 -10.30 -24.16
C VAL A 716 10.80 -8.97 -24.58
N PHE A 717 11.66 -9.00 -25.60
CA PHE A 717 12.40 -7.83 -26.08
C PHE A 717 11.46 -6.67 -26.45
N ASP A 718 10.34 -6.94 -27.11
CA ASP A 718 9.44 -5.88 -27.60
C ASP A 718 8.63 -5.16 -26.50
N TYR A 719 8.62 -5.70 -25.29
CA TYR A 719 8.00 -5.05 -24.12
C TYR A 719 8.88 -3.97 -23.48
N PHE A 720 10.15 -3.88 -23.88
CA PHE A 720 11.03 -2.80 -23.45
C PHE A 720 10.79 -1.53 -24.30
N PRO A 721 10.88 -0.33 -23.70
CA PRO A 721 10.80 0.92 -24.45
C PRO A 721 11.87 1.00 -25.55
N ALA A 722 11.55 1.68 -26.65
CA ALA A 722 12.44 1.79 -27.81
C ALA A 722 13.85 2.31 -27.46
N GLU A 723 13.95 3.19 -26.46
CA GLU A 723 15.23 3.75 -26.01
C GLU A 723 16.11 2.70 -25.32
N GLU A 724 15.53 1.89 -24.44
CA GLU A 724 16.24 0.80 -23.76
C GLU A 724 16.63 -0.31 -24.75
N LYS A 725 15.75 -0.64 -25.71
CA LYS A 725 16.02 -1.66 -26.74
C LYS A 725 17.28 -1.36 -27.57
N ARG A 726 17.56 -0.07 -27.83
CA ARG A 726 18.78 0.35 -28.58
C ARG A 726 20.08 0.13 -27.80
N GLU A 727 20.02 -0.17 -26.51
CA GLU A 727 21.19 -0.42 -25.68
C GLU A 727 21.57 -1.89 -25.59
N PHE A 728 20.68 -2.80 -26.00
CA PHE A 728 20.87 -4.23 -25.81
C PHE A 728 21.89 -4.73 -26.84
N ILE A 729 22.93 -5.39 -26.35
CA ILE A 729 23.94 -6.05 -27.18
C ILE A 729 23.74 -7.55 -27.02
N ASP A 730 23.36 -8.22 -28.10
CA ASP A 730 23.18 -9.67 -28.14
C ASP A 730 24.56 -10.35 -28.17
N ILE A 731 24.88 -11.19 -27.17
CA ILE A 731 26.19 -11.86 -27.05
C ILE A 731 26.07 -13.33 -26.64
N ALA A 732 27.11 -14.12 -26.87
CA ALA A 732 27.23 -15.48 -26.33
C ALA A 732 27.73 -15.48 -24.86
N PRO A 733 27.43 -16.52 -24.07
CA PRO A 733 27.90 -16.66 -22.68
C PRO A 733 29.40 -16.42 -22.47
N LYS A 734 30.23 -16.98 -23.36
CA LYS A 734 31.70 -16.87 -23.33
C LYS A 734 32.25 -15.44 -23.54
N GLU A 735 31.46 -14.54 -24.11
CA GLU A 735 31.87 -13.16 -24.43
C GLU A 735 31.61 -12.18 -23.28
N VAL A 736 30.92 -12.63 -22.22
CA VAL A 736 30.51 -11.78 -21.09
C VAL A 736 31.73 -11.18 -20.37
N GLY A 737 32.73 -12.02 -20.06
CA GLY A 737 33.91 -11.58 -19.31
C GLY A 737 34.71 -10.50 -20.04
N SER A 738 35.09 -10.76 -21.30
CA SER A 738 35.95 -9.86 -22.08
C SER A 738 35.31 -8.49 -22.31
N LEU A 739 34.02 -8.43 -22.64
CA LEU A 739 33.32 -7.16 -22.86
C LEU A 739 33.17 -6.35 -21.58
N MET A 740 32.97 -7.01 -20.43
CA MET A 740 32.91 -6.33 -19.14
C MET A 740 34.26 -5.78 -18.72
N GLU A 741 35.33 -6.54 -18.91
CA GLU A 741 36.69 -6.10 -18.63
C GLU A 741 37.07 -4.88 -19.47
N GLU A 742 36.77 -4.92 -20.77
CA GLU A 742 36.98 -3.78 -21.67
C GLU A 742 36.22 -2.54 -21.19
N PHE A 743 34.94 -2.67 -20.88
CA PHE A 743 34.11 -1.57 -20.38
C PHE A 743 34.64 -0.96 -19.09
N PHE A 744 34.97 -1.78 -18.09
CA PHE A 744 35.49 -1.25 -16.82
C PHE A 744 36.90 -0.68 -16.95
N ALA A 745 37.75 -1.23 -17.83
CA ALA A 745 39.09 -0.70 -18.11
C ALA A 745 39.01 0.69 -18.77
N GLN A 746 38.11 0.87 -19.74
CA GLN A 746 37.88 2.16 -20.40
C GLN A 746 37.42 3.25 -19.41
N ILE A 747 36.56 2.90 -18.45
CA ILE A 747 36.04 3.86 -17.47
C ILE A 747 37.06 4.19 -16.37
N THR A 748 37.86 3.21 -15.94
CA THR A 748 38.83 3.41 -14.84
C THR A 748 40.17 3.99 -15.32
N GLY A 749 40.33 4.22 -16.63
CA GLY A 749 41.49 4.91 -17.19
C GLY A 749 42.78 4.09 -17.18
N ASN A 750 42.67 2.75 -17.25
CA ASN A 750 43.83 1.84 -17.26
C ASN A 750 43.87 1.02 -18.58
N PRO A 751 44.42 1.58 -19.67
CA PRO A 751 44.35 0.98 -21.01
C PRO A 751 45.21 -0.28 -21.18
N GLU A 752 46.17 -0.53 -20.27
CA GLU A 752 47.16 -1.62 -20.40
C GLU A 752 46.58 -3.03 -20.21
N LYS A 753 45.31 -3.16 -19.78
CA LYS A 753 44.61 -4.46 -19.71
C LYS A 753 43.69 -4.75 -20.91
N ALA A 754 43.61 -3.85 -21.89
CA ALA A 754 42.69 -3.94 -23.01
C ALA A 754 43.28 -4.59 -24.29
N GLU A 755 44.41 -5.30 -24.20
CA GLU A 755 44.94 -6.08 -25.32
C GLU A 755 44.60 -7.57 -25.19
N PRO A 756 43.66 -8.11 -25.99
CA PRO A 756 43.55 -9.55 -26.18
C PRO A 756 44.66 -10.04 -27.12
N GLU A 757 45.46 -11.02 -26.68
CA GLU A 757 46.33 -11.81 -27.56
C GLU A 757 45.48 -12.68 -28.52
N SER A 758 45.04 -12.13 -29.65
CA SER A 758 44.90 -12.80 -30.97
C SER A 758 44.15 -11.91 -31.99
N PRO A 759 44.40 -12.05 -33.31
CA PRO A 759 43.99 -11.07 -34.29
C PRO A 759 42.55 -11.31 -34.76
N VAL A 760 41.59 -10.62 -34.16
CA VAL A 760 40.34 -10.27 -34.84
C VAL A 760 40.23 -8.75 -34.81
N SER A 761 40.67 -8.15 -35.91
CA SER A 761 40.63 -6.70 -36.12
C SER A 761 39.18 -6.23 -36.25
N SER A 762 38.68 -5.60 -35.20
CA SER A 762 37.74 -4.48 -35.32
C SER A 762 37.75 -3.71 -33.99
N ARG A 763 38.47 -2.59 -33.94
CA ARG A 763 38.29 -1.59 -32.88
C ARG A 763 36.80 -1.22 -32.85
N LEU A 764 36.09 -1.62 -31.80
CA LEU A 764 34.73 -1.17 -31.54
C LEU A 764 34.82 0.28 -31.05
N ASP A 765 34.70 1.19 -32.01
CA ASP A 765 34.58 2.61 -31.76
C ASP A 765 33.11 2.92 -31.40
N PHE A 766 32.85 3.06 -30.09
CA PHE A 766 31.51 3.30 -29.55
C PHE A 766 30.88 4.63 -30.05
N GLY A 767 31.65 5.51 -30.69
CA GLY A 767 31.18 6.77 -31.28
C GLY A 767 30.73 6.68 -32.74
N SER A 768 31.34 5.85 -33.59
CA SER A 768 31.15 5.95 -35.06
C SER A 768 30.09 5.03 -35.67
N LEU A 769 29.41 4.19 -34.89
CA LEU A 769 28.24 3.44 -35.38
C LEU A 769 27.00 4.34 -35.63
N ALA A 770 27.04 5.60 -35.16
CA ALA A 770 25.94 6.56 -35.27
C ALA A 770 25.94 7.38 -36.58
N GLU A 771 27.02 7.38 -37.37
CA GLU A 771 27.06 8.09 -38.66
C GLU A 771 26.81 7.17 -39.88
N LYS A 772 26.61 5.88 -39.66
CA LYS A 772 26.36 4.89 -40.74
C LYS A 772 25.03 4.11 -40.62
N LEU A 773 24.11 4.59 -39.81
CA LEU A 773 22.67 4.28 -39.83
C LEU A 773 21.90 5.59 -39.95
#